data_AF-A0AAJ0EUD4-F1
#
_entry.id   AF-A0AAJ0EUD4-F1
#
_cell.length_a   1.000
_cell.length_b   1.000
_cell.length_c   1.000
_cell.angle_alpha   90.00
_cell.angle_beta   90.00
_cell.angle_gamma   90.00
#
_symmetry.space_group_name_H-M   'P 1'
#
loop_
_entity.id
_entity.type
_entity.pdbx_description
1 polymer ?
#
loop_
_entity_poly.entity_id
_entity_poly.type
_entity_poly.pdbx_seq_one_letter_code
_entity_poly.pdbx_strand_id
1 'polypeptide(L)'
;MPMIPLASVLIISICSVLKDSKKLTIAFNEIPRLRVEVKPEGGDFTLPEVCRVLTFLWYASPRLNDLHAEYCGPGSLFAPGLEFARNFSTDSHAFLSDAEWRGEPTEAFFTRGLPTANKVSMLEPPSIRGSDIENEAVLQITATKSLKEIMNGTEIHVRDWEGFSQHAGTLDSHAIENWIKLKLSNSAFGSSGSYKILHLLEDINLHAQAAYYEPLGQNPFVPELDAHRLRKPTINLEDDEDLSPYTFGIELEFLVPFTDTKHAGKDIDDQRWVYNHFTPYVLPSPTNPPPQSELDKLADLIDKHLGTNPKDERGQAHDESAKQLETMLCDEGYFSAAWDTVFDLRDDYEGKISIPGIQSIADAAGCHLHFLEDVIAEFQCWYIERDPSLSDWASGEKGYAGHTGMEMSSPVLRDSPEDFGKIVDVLRILRGGLRPMLDVSCGLHVHVGSVRKFSLRSLKRIATLIMIADPILYTLVHPSRQWNPMTLPLHLDAIIAKADGLPDYTAAFDFEDADNKSQDNPLQVVMAKVLLDLEANVPMNDLPRKLRGQLAKLWATDSLSVLLSQLAPFRGCKGGTAFGTLGWDFSKPSNDPRIKGTIEFRMLEGTLDPVLITHWTKLLLKIVERGDAATSKEYFQILATLAQERKSAEDKLAALLGALGLEKHLPFWSKILQKNQAIDFELEDNEYGRKIMPEDWELPIYRQKEGNGQVFERSWYERNVVRLPKLDDDVWDQIRDIL
;
A
#
# COMPACT_ATOMS: atom_id res chain seq x y z
N MET A 1 -14.64 45.97 -4.82
CA MET A 1 -13.49 46.76 -4.28
C MET A 1 -12.83 45.94 -3.16
N PRO A 2 -11.49 45.99 -2.93
CA PRO A 2 -10.89 45.31 -1.78
C PRO A 2 -11.51 45.85 -0.49
N MET A 3 -11.80 44.97 0.48
CA MET A 3 -12.27 45.36 1.81
C MET A 3 -11.46 46.55 2.33
N ILE A 4 -12.15 47.58 2.83
CA ILE A 4 -11.52 48.73 3.46
C ILE A 4 -10.50 48.18 4.48
N PRO A 5 -9.22 48.58 4.46
CA PRO A 5 -8.17 48.03 5.32
C PRO A 5 -8.55 48.01 6.81
N LEU A 6 -9.40 48.94 7.25
CA LEU A 6 -9.93 48.99 8.62
C LEU A 6 -10.74 47.74 9.02
N ALA A 7 -11.56 47.17 8.12
CA ALA A 7 -12.39 46.01 8.44
C ALA A 7 -11.55 44.74 8.62
N SER A 8 -10.59 44.53 7.70
CA SER A 8 -9.63 43.42 7.79
C SER A 8 -8.76 43.53 9.05
N VAL A 9 -8.27 44.73 9.38
CA VAL A 9 -7.48 44.98 10.60
C VAL A 9 -8.30 44.74 11.87
N LEU A 10 -9.58 45.14 11.89
CA LEU A 10 -10.47 44.89 13.03
C LEU A 10 -10.75 43.39 13.22
N ILE A 11 -11.02 42.66 12.13
CA ILE A 11 -11.23 41.20 12.17
C ILE A 11 -9.95 40.50 12.65
N ILE A 12 -8.79 40.85 12.09
CA ILE A 12 -7.49 40.31 12.53
C ILE A 12 -7.25 40.60 14.02
N SER A 13 -7.54 41.82 14.48
CA SER A 13 -7.39 42.18 15.89
C SER A 13 -8.34 41.41 16.81
N ILE A 14 -9.59 41.20 16.40
CA ILE A 14 -10.57 40.40 17.16
C ILE A 14 -10.12 38.94 17.20
N CYS A 15 -9.72 38.36 16.07
CA CYS A 15 -9.21 36.99 16.00
C CYS A 15 -7.95 36.80 16.86
N SER A 16 -7.02 37.77 16.87
CA SER A 16 -5.83 37.73 17.73
C SER A 16 -6.20 37.76 19.22
N VAL A 17 -7.13 38.62 19.62
CA VAL A 17 -7.59 38.71 21.03
C VAL A 17 -8.32 37.45 21.47
N LEU A 18 -9.11 36.83 20.57
CA LEU A 18 -9.76 35.55 20.83
C LEU A 18 -8.74 34.41 20.96
N LYS A 19 -7.70 34.38 20.11
CA LYS A 19 -6.61 33.38 20.10
C LYS A 19 -5.77 33.43 21.39
N ASP A 20 -5.49 34.62 21.90
CA ASP A 20 -4.66 34.83 23.10
C ASP A 20 -5.43 34.65 24.43
N SER A 21 -6.75 34.49 24.36
CA SER A 21 -7.61 34.36 25.54
C SER A 21 -7.55 32.96 26.14
N LYS A 22 -6.69 32.78 27.16
CA LYS A 22 -6.54 31.51 27.92
C LYS A 22 -7.80 31.05 28.70
N LYS A 23 -8.87 31.84 28.69
CA LYS A 23 -10.12 31.59 29.43
C LYS A 23 -11.33 31.31 28.54
N LEU A 24 -11.18 31.46 27.22
CA LEU A 24 -12.24 31.22 26.26
C LEU A 24 -11.99 29.91 25.52
N THR A 25 -13.00 29.04 25.51
CA THR A 25 -13.04 27.87 24.65
C THR A 25 -14.05 28.17 23.56
N ILE A 26 -13.61 28.18 22.30
CA ILE A 26 -14.47 28.46 21.14
C ILE A 26 -14.66 27.13 20.41
N ALA A 27 -15.91 26.69 20.30
CA ALA A 27 -16.29 25.52 19.52
C ALA A 27 -16.69 25.96 18.11
N PHE A 28 -16.17 25.26 17.10
CA PHE A 28 -16.63 25.39 15.71
C PHE A 28 -17.25 24.05 15.31
N ASN A 29 -18.55 24.03 15.04
CA ASN A 29 -19.22 22.93 14.34
C ASN A 29 -19.61 23.41 12.93
N GLU A 30 -20.46 22.66 12.22
CA GLU A 30 -21.02 23.02 10.91
C GLU A 30 -21.95 24.26 10.93
N ILE A 31 -22.27 24.80 12.11
CA ILE A 31 -23.24 25.90 12.29
C ILE A 31 -22.59 27.31 12.19
N PRO A 32 -21.49 27.65 12.90
CA PRO A 32 -20.88 28.96 12.81
C PRO A 32 -20.29 29.21 11.42
N ARG A 33 -20.87 30.19 10.72
CA ARG A 33 -20.52 30.58 9.35
C ARG A 33 -20.20 32.07 9.28
N LEU A 34 -19.19 32.42 8.48
CA LEU A 34 -18.95 33.81 8.10
C LEU A 34 -19.92 34.19 6.98
N ARG A 35 -20.97 34.95 7.31
CA ARG A 35 -21.85 35.54 6.30
C ARG A 35 -21.22 36.84 5.79
N VAL A 36 -20.83 36.85 4.53
CA VAL A 36 -20.38 38.06 3.84
C VAL A 36 -21.56 38.62 3.05
N GLU A 37 -22.04 39.81 3.45
CA GLU A 37 -22.99 40.58 2.66
C GLU A 37 -22.24 41.64 1.85
N VAL A 38 -22.50 41.69 0.55
CA VAL A 38 -21.95 42.73 -0.32
C VAL A 38 -23.06 43.64 -0.81
N LYS A 39 -22.83 44.96 -0.73
CA LYS A 39 -23.75 46.00 -1.17
C LYS A 39 -23.01 47.01 -2.04
N PRO A 40 -23.68 47.64 -3.03
CA PRO A 40 -23.09 48.75 -3.77
C PRO A 40 -22.73 49.90 -2.83
N GLU A 41 -21.65 50.61 -3.13
CA GLU A 41 -21.19 51.76 -2.32
C GLU A 41 -22.23 52.91 -2.29
N GLY A 42 -23.14 52.96 -3.27
CA GLY A 42 -24.34 53.78 -3.25
C GLY A 42 -25.48 53.15 -4.04
N GLY A 43 -26.64 52.99 -3.40
CA GLY A 43 -27.87 52.48 -4.02
C GLY A 43 -28.05 50.96 -3.98
N ASP A 44 -29.11 50.49 -4.63
CA ASP A 44 -29.44 49.07 -4.78
C ASP A 44 -28.88 48.51 -6.09
N PHE A 45 -28.69 47.19 -6.18
CA PHE A 45 -28.32 46.55 -7.46
C PHE A 45 -29.37 46.82 -8.53
N THR A 46 -28.91 47.17 -9.72
CA THR A 46 -29.77 47.20 -10.91
C THR A 46 -30.08 45.77 -11.37
N LEU A 47 -31.23 45.59 -12.03
CA LEU A 47 -31.63 44.28 -12.56
C LEU A 47 -30.53 43.64 -13.45
N PRO A 48 -29.90 44.35 -14.41
CA PRO A 48 -28.83 43.77 -15.21
C PRO A 48 -27.61 43.35 -14.39
N GLU A 49 -27.29 44.06 -13.31
CA GLU A 49 -26.21 43.66 -12.40
C GLU A 49 -26.57 42.35 -11.71
N VAL A 50 -27.77 42.23 -11.13
CA VAL A 50 -28.22 41.00 -10.48
C VAL A 50 -28.23 39.79 -11.43
N CYS A 51 -28.68 39.96 -12.68
CA CYS A 51 -28.61 38.89 -13.68
C CYS A 51 -27.17 38.42 -13.89
N ARG A 52 -26.23 39.35 -14.09
CA ARG A 52 -24.81 39.06 -14.33
C ARG A 52 -24.16 38.37 -13.13
N VAL A 53 -24.45 38.85 -11.93
CA VAL A 53 -24.04 38.29 -10.64
C VAL A 53 -24.45 36.83 -10.53
N LEU A 54 -25.73 36.56 -10.76
CA LEU A 54 -26.31 35.23 -10.58
C LEU A 54 -25.75 34.24 -11.59
N THR A 55 -25.59 34.64 -12.85
CA THR A 55 -24.96 33.83 -13.89
C THR A 55 -23.49 33.54 -13.56
N PHE A 56 -22.73 34.53 -13.06
CA PHE A 56 -21.35 34.31 -12.63
C PHE A 56 -21.27 33.28 -11.52
N LEU A 57 -22.08 33.42 -10.45
CA LEU A 57 -22.10 32.47 -9.34
C LEU A 57 -22.41 31.06 -9.77
N TRP A 58 -23.41 30.91 -10.65
CA TRP A 58 -23.78 29.62 -11.18
C TRP A 58 -22.54 28.90 -11.74
N TYR A 59 -21.75 29.55 -12.60
CA TYR A 59 -20.57 28.94 -13.21
C TYR A 59 -19.33 28.87 -12.30
N ALA A 60 -19.18 29.81 -11.36
CA ALA A 60 -18.05 29.85 -10.45
C ALA A 60 -18.18 28.88 -9.27
N SER A 61 -19.41 28.59 -8.81
CA SER A 61 -19.68 27.81 -7.60
C SER A 61 -18.94 26.47 -7.55
N PRO A 62 -18.93 25.63 -8.61
CA PRO A 62 -18.25 24.33 -8.53
C PRO A 62 -16.74 24.44 -8.27
N ARG A 63 -16.11 25.57 -8.63
CA ARG A 63 -14.69 25.82 -8.38
C ARG A 63 -14.46 26.46 -7.03
N LEU A 64 -15.35 27.34 -6.60
CA LEU A 64 -15.28 27.96 -5.27
C LEU A 64 -15.48 26.92 -4.15
N ASN A 65 -16.19 25.83 -4.43
CA ASN A 65 -16.33 24.69 -3.53
C ASN A 65 -14.97 24.09 -3.14
N ASP A 66 -13.99 24.13 -4.04
CA ASP A 66 -12.64 23.62 -3.79
C ASP A 66 -11.90 24.40 -2.67
N LEU A 67 -12.43 25.55 -2.20
CA LEU A 67 -11.81 26.39 -1.16
C LEU A 67 -12.41 26.18 0.25
N HIS A 68 -13.43 25.32 0.40
CA HIS A 68 -14.12 25.10 1.66
C HIS A 68 -14.44 23.62 1.86
N ALA A 69 -14.43 23.14 3.10
CA ALA A 69 -14.84 21.75 3.38
C ALA A 69 -16.24 21.46 2.82
N GLU A 70 -16.50 20.21 2.41
CA GLU A 70 -17.74 19.83 1.70
C GLU A 70 -19.02 20.25 2.45
N TYR A 71 -19.02 20.16 3.79
CA TYR A 71 -20.15 20.57 4.62
C TYR A 71 -20.44 22.09 4.63
N CYS A 72 -19.55 22.91 4.06
CA CYS A 72 -19.73 24.35 3.85
C CYS A 72 -20.12 24.70 2.40
N GLY A 73 -20.13 23.73 1.49
CA GLY A 73 -20.44 23.91 0.07
C GLY A 73 -21.89 23.54 -0.31
N PRO A 74 -22.27 23.76 -1.60
CA PRO A 74 -23.52 23.29 -2.19
C PRO A 74 -23.80 21.82 -1.88
N GLY A 75 -25.06 21.53 -1.56
CA GLY A 75 -25.47 20.24 -1.01
C GLY A 75 -25.45 20.18 0.52
N SER A 76 -24.81 21.11 1.22
CA SER A 76 -24.94 21.19 2.69
C SER A 76 -26.37 21.59 3.07
N LEU A 77 -26.90 21.01 4.15
CA LEU A 77 -28.22 21.38 4.71
C LEU A 77 -28.31 22.89 5.01
N PHE A 78 -27.21 23.52 5.41
CA PHE A 78 -27.20 24.93 5.79
C PHE A 78 -26.72 25.87 4.67
N ALA A 79 -26.22 25.32 3.56
CA ALA A 79 -25.76 26.03 2.38
C ALA A 79 -26.02 25.20 1.11
N PRO A 80 -27.29 24.90 0.77
CA PRO A 80 -27.64 23.96 -0.30
C PRO A 80 -27.12 24.39 -1.68
N GLY A 81 -26.87 25.68 -1.90
CA GLY A 81 -26.34 26.20 -3.17
C GLY A 81 -27.43 26.58 -4.17
N LEU A 82 -27.01 27.10 -5.33
CA LEU A 82 -27.93 27.55 -6.39
C LEU A 82 -28.59 26.37 -7.13
N GLU A 83 -28.01 25.18 -7.01
CA GLU A 83 -28.47 23.93 -7.60
C GLU A 83 -29.88 23.54 -7.11
N PHE A 84 -30.25 23.98 -5.90
CA PHE A 84 -31.57 23.75 -5.31
C PHE A 84 -32.51 24.96 -5.45
N ALA A 85 -32.07 26.03 -6.12
CA ALA A 85 -32.89 27.19 -6.37
C ALA A 85 -33.90 26.92 -7.51
N ARG A 86 -35.07 27.53 -7.41
CA ARG A 86 -36.20 27.34 -8.35
C ARG A 86 -35.85 27.58 -9.83
N ASN A 87 -34.97 28.54 -10.12
CA ASN A 87 -34.56 28.81 -11.50
C ASN A 87 -33.79 27.67 -12.14
N PHE A 88 -33.10 26.86 -11.33
CA PHE A 88 -32.22 25.81 -11.81
C PHE A 88 -32.83 24.41 -11.61
N SER A 89 -33.79 24.24 -10.71
CA SER A 89 -34.51 22.96 -10.56
C SER A 89 -35.78 22.87 -11.43
N THR A 90 -35.80 21.93 -12.39
CA THR A 90 -37.01 21.61 -13.18
C THR A 90 -38.00 20.69 -12.47
N ASP A 91 -37.57 20.06 -11.39
CA ASP A 91 -38.41 19.13 -10.68
C ASP A 91 -39.22 19.88 -9.64
N SER A 92 -40.53 20.02 -9.88
CA SER A 92 -41.49 20.46 -8.87
C SER A 92 -41.59 19.49 -7.69
N HIS A 93 -40.71 18.47 -7.59
CA HIS A 93 -40.61 17.48 -6.53
C HIS A 93 -39.25 17.43 -5.80
N ALA A 94 -38.25 18.24 -6.17
CA ALA A 94 -37.01 18.40 -5.40
C ALA A 94 -37.26 19.28 -4.15
N PHE A 95 -38.13 18.81 -3.26
CA PHE A 95 -38.36 19.42 -1.97
C PHE A 95 -37.46 18.78 -0.94
N LEU A 96 -36.81 19.58 -0.10
CA LEU A 96 -36.29 19.07 1.16
C LEU A 96 -37.49 18.80 2.07
N SER A 97 -37.60 17.59 2.63
CA SER A 97 -38.56 17.36 3.71
C SER A 97 -38.15 18.14 4.96
N ASP A 98 -39.11 18.50 5.82
CA ASP A 98 -38.82 19.15 7.12
C ASP A 98 -37.84 18.32 7.97
N ALA A 99 -37.86 16.98 7.84
CA ALA A 99 -36.92 16.08 8.50
C ALA A 99 -35.49 16.17 7.92
N GLU A 100 -35.34 16.23 6.59
CA GLU A 100 -34.05 16.44 5.94
C GLU A 100 -33.48 17.83 6.27
N TRP A 101 -34.33 18.86 6.29
CA TRP A 101 -33.91 20.25 6.57
C TRP A 101 -33.48 20.48 8.02
N ARG A 102 -34.17 19.88 9.00
CA ARG A 102 -33.88 20.15 10.42
C ARG A 102 -32.56 19.55 10.89
N GLY A 103 -32.09 18.46 10.26
CA GLY A 103 -30.92 17.70 10.71
C GLY A 103 -31.05 17.19 12.15
N GLU A 104 -30.28 16.17 12.55
CA GLU A 104 -30.05 15.99 13.99
C GLU A 104 -28.96 16.98 14.42
N PRO A 105 -29.14 17.72 15.54
CA PRO A 105 -28.14 18.67 15.99
C PRO A 105 -26.86 17.93 16.37
N THR A 106 -25.78 18.23 15.66
CA THR A 106 -24.48 17.66 15.93
C THR A 106 -23.83 18.37 17.12
N GLU A 107 -23.45 17.59 18.14
CA GLU A 107 -22.83 18.11 19.37
C GLU A 107 -21.57 18.91 19.03
N ALA A 108 -21.46 20.12 19.59
CA ALA A 108 -20.31 20.99 19.35
C ALA A 108 -19.10 20.53 20.18
N PHE A 109 -17.97 20.29 19.50
CA PHE A 109 -16.72 19.85 20.12
C PHE A 109 -15.85 21.04 20.58
N PHE A 110 -15.16 20.85 21.70
CA PHE A 110 -14.29 21.85 22.32
C PHE A 110 -12.82 21.56 22.02
N THR A 111 -11.98 22.59 21.99
CA THR A 111 -10.53 22.55 21.68
C THR A 111 -9.65 21.83 22.72
N ARG A 112 -10.23 20.93 23.52
CA ARG A 112 -9.52 20.01 24.42
C ARG A 112 -10.14 18.61 24.31
N GLY A 113 -9.69 17.87 23.31
CA GLY A 113 -10.12 16.49 23.02
C GLY A 113 -9.79 16.10 21.57
N LEU A 114 -9.78 14.79 21.30
CA LEU A 114 -9.66 14.25 19.94
C LEU A 114 -10.86 14.71 19.09
N PRO A 115 -10.67 15.32 17.90
CA PRO A 115 -11.76 15.57 16.97
C PRO A 115 -12.34 14.22 16.54
N THR A 116 -13.65 14.02 16.72
CA THR A 116 -14.35 12.83 16.20
C THR A 116 -14.93 13.18 14.84
N ALA A 117 -14.75 12.32 13.83
CA ALA A 117 -15.30 12.52 12.49
C ALA A 117 -16.83 12.66 12.57
N ASN A 118 -17.35 13.81 12.15
CA ASN A 118 -18.78 14.06 12.16
C ASN A 118 -19.38 13.63 10.81
N LYS A 119 -20.41 12.78 10.83
CA LYS A 119 -21.14 12.42 9.60
C LYS A 119 -22.14 13.52 9.30
N VAL A 120 -21.74 14.49 8.47
CA VAL A 120 -22.67 15.50 7.93
C VAL A 120 -23.41 14.88 6.75
N SER A 121 -24.73 14.82 6.81
CA SER A 121 -25.55 14.41 5.67
C SER A 121 -25.52 15.49 4.59
N MET A 122 -25.04 15.13 3.41
CA MET A 122 -25.03 15.98 2.23
C MET A 122 -26.26 15.67 1.36
N LEU A 123 -26.88 16.71 0.82
CA LEU A 123 -27.93 16.63 -0.18
C LEU A 123 -27.28 16.38 -1.55
N GLU A 124 -27.81 15.43 -2.30
CA GLU A 124 -27.37 15.22 -3.68
C GLU A 124 -27.94 16.33 -4.58
N PRO A 125 -27.09 17.13 -5.25
CA PRO A 125 -27.56 18.18 -6.14
C PRO A 125 -28.20 17.57 -7.40
N PRO A 126 -29.26 18.18 -7.95
CA PRO A 126 -29.85 17.73 -9.21
C PRO A 126 -28.83 17.85 -10.36
N SER A 127 -28.74 16.82 -11.20
CA SER A 127 -27.78 16.76 -12.32
C SER A 127 -28.25 17.57 -13.52
N ILE A 128 -28.20 18.90 -13.40
CA ILE A 128 -28.63 19.85 -14.44
C ILE A 128 -27.47 20.52 -15.17
N ARG A 129 -26.24 20.37 -14.69
CA ARG A 129 -25.04 20.95 -15.30
C ARG A 129 -24.77 20.32 -16.67
N GLY A 130 -24.53 21.14 -17.68
CA GLY A 130 -24.33 20.75 -19.07
C GLY A 130 -25.60 20.34 -19.81
N SER A 131 -26.78 20.49 -19.20
CA SER A 131 -28.06 20.10 -19.80
C SER A 131 -28.76 21.25 -20.53
N ASP A 132 -29.74 20.94 -21.37
CA ASP A 132 -30.61 21.94 -22.01
C ASP A 132 -31.38 22.78 -20.98
N ILE A 133 -31.65 22.22 -19.80
CA ILE A 133 -32.32 22.88 -18.68
C ILE A 133 -31.46 24.01 -18.11
N GLU A 134 -30.15 23.80 -17.95
CA GLU A 134 -29.22 24.85 -17.53
C GLU A 134 -29.21 26.01 -18.53
N ASN A 135 -29.17 25.70 -19.83
CA ASN A 135 -29.17 26.72 -20.88
C ASN A 135 -30.47 27.54 -20.86
N GLU A 136 -31.62 26.89 -20.68
CA GLU A 136 -32.91 27.56 -20.57
C GLU A 136 -32.99 28.44 -19.31
N ALA A 137 -32.54 27.94 -18.15
CA ALA A 137 -32.49 28.69 -16.90
C ALA A 137 -31.64 29.96 -17.02
N VAL A 138 -30.45 29.86 -17.60
CA VAL A 138 -29.55 31.00 -17.82
C VAL A 138 -30.16 32.00 -18.81
N LEU A 139 -30.83 31.53 -19.86
CA LEU A 139 -31.56 32.40 -20.79
C LEU A 139 -32.72 33.14 -20.12
N GLN A 140 -33.49 32.47 -19.26
CA GLN A 140 -34.57 33.10 -18.51
C GLN A 140 -34.06 34.16 -17.53
N ILE A 141 -32.97 33.88 -16.81
CA ILE A 141 -32.33 34.84 -15.90
C ILE A 141 -31.82 36.06 -16.65
N THR A 142 -31.23 35.87 -17.82
CA THR A 142 -30.66 36.98 -18.61
C THR A 142 -31.72 37.79 -19.37
N ALA A 143 -32.88 37.19 -19.67
CA ALA A 143 -33.98 37.84 -20.39
C ALA A 143 -35.08 38.45 -19.50
N THR A 144 -35.07 38.16 -18.20
CA THR A 144 -36.09 38.68 -17.26
C THR A 144 -36.07 40.21 -17.18
N LYS A 145 -37.25 40.79 -16.96
CA LYS A 145 -37.46 42.23 -16.79
C LYS A 145 -37.85 42.59 -15.36
N SER A 146 -37.82 41.62 -14.44
CA SER A 146 -38.36 41.74 -13.09
C SER A 146 -37.36 41.23 -12.06
N LEU A 147 -36.90 42.12 -11.18
CA LEU A 147 -36.07 41.73 -10.05
C LEU A 147 -36.79 40.73 -9.13
N LYS A 148 -38.12 40.88 -9.00
CA LYS A 148 -38.96 40.00 -8.19
C LYS A 148 -38.98 38.56 -8.75
N GLU A 149 -38.93 38.39 -10.07
CA GLU A 149 -38.87 37.05 -10.68
C GLU A 149 -37.52 36.39 -10.39
N ILE A 150 -36.42 37.13 -10.45
CA ILE A 150 -35.10 36.62 -10.07
C ILE A 150 -35.08 36.22 -8.60
N MET A 151 -35.54 37.10 -7.71
CA MET A 151 -35.56 36.85 -6.26
C MET A 151 -36.35 35.58 -5.93
N ASN A 152 -37.59 35.47 -6.44
CA ASN A 152 -38.43 34.28 -6.28
C ASN A 152 -37.79 33.03 -6.92
N GLY A 153 -37.03 33.21 -7.99
CA GLY A 153 -36.30 32.16 -8.67
C GLY A 153 -35.07 31.65 -7.91
N THR A 154 -34.52 32.46 -7.01
CA THR A 154 -33.39 32.09 -6.12
C THR A 154 -33.85 31.52 -4.77
N GLU A 155 -35.16 31.35 -4.56
CA GLU A 155 -35.71 30.72 -3.35
C GLU A 155 -35.60 29.19 -3.42
N ILE A 156 -35.46 28.57 -2.25
CA ILE A 156 -35.41 27.12 -2.04
C ILE A 156 -36.67 26.70 -1.29
N HIS A 157 -37.40 25.71 -1.81
CA HIS A 157 -38.65 25.24 -1.22
C HIS A 157 -38.44 24.01 -0.33
N VAL A 158 -38.86 24.12 0.93
CA VAL A 158 -38.93 23.01 1.90
C VAL A 158 -40.39 22.57 2.04
N ARG A 159 -40.64 21.25 2.04
CA ARG A 159 -41.98 20.66 2.18
C ARG A 159 -42.49 20.87 3.61
N ASP A 160 -43.77 21.24 3.74
CA ASP A 160 -44.51 21.32 5.02
C ASP A 160 -44.01 22.37 6.06
N TRP A 161 -43.26 23.39 5.61
CA TRP A 161 -42.73 24.44 6.48
C TRP A 161 -43.32 25.83 6.12
N GLU A 162 -44.00 26.49 7.07
CA GLU A 162 -44.64 27.82 6.90
C GLU A 162 -43.76 29.01 7.36
N GLY A 163 -42.44 28.85 7.51
CA GLY A 163 -41.52 29.89 8.03
C GLY A 163 -40.37 30.30 7.08
N PHE A 164 -40.06 31.59 7.01
CA PHE A 164 -38.89 32.24 6.38
C PHE A 164 -38.04 31.45 5.33
N SER A 165 -38.19 31.83 4.06
CA SER A 165 -37.31 31.53 2.93
C SER A 165 -35.89 32.06 3.16
N GLN A 166 -34.85 31.25 2.99
CA GLN A 166 -33.46 31.74 2.86
C GLN A 166 -33.13 31.99 1.38
N HIS A 167 -32.51 33.13 1.08
CA HIS A 167 -32.01 33.47 -0.26
C HIS A 167 -30.54 33.01 -0.42
N ALA A 168 -30.20 32.46 -1.59
CA ALA A 168 -28.83 32.08 -1.94
C ALA A 168 -27.96 33.31 -2.28
N GLY A 169 -27.29 33.87 -1.26
CA GLY A 169 -26.11 34.75 -1.40
C GLY A 169 -26.32 36.17 -1.96
N THR A 170 -25.36 37.07 -1.71
CA THR A 170 -25.32 38.52 -2.07
C THR A 170 -23.89 38.94 -2.45
N LEU A 171 -23.67 39.82 -3.46
CA LEU A 171 -22.35 39.93 -4.16
C LEU A 171 -21.87 41.32 -4.67
N ASP A 172 -20.58 41.42 -5.05
CA ASP A 172 -19.83 42.58 -5.60
C ASP A 172 -19.97 42.73 -7.14
N SER A 173 -20.36 43.91 -7.64
CA SER A 173 -20.59 44.17 -9.07
C SER A 173 -19.32 44.29 -9.93
N HIS A 174 -18.14 44.56 -9.36
CA HIS A 174 -16.92 44.84 -10.13
C HIS A 174 -16.17 43.58 -10.60
N ALA A 175 -16.20 42.49 -9.82
CA ALA A 175 -15.58 41.22 -10.20
C ALA A 175 -16.26 40.56 -11.42
N ILE A 176 -17.55 40.82 -11.57
CA ILE A 176 -18.42 40.23 -12.59
C ILE A 176 -18.21 40.85 -13.98
N GLU A 177 -17.90 42.15 -14.04
CA GLU A 177 -17.60 42.83 -15.32
C GLU A 177 -16.31 42.32 -15.98
N ASN A 178 -15.34 41.86 -15.20
CA ASN A 178 -14.11 41.27 -15.75
C ASN A 178 -14.34 39.87 -16.31
N TRP A 179 -15.12 39.03 -15.64
CA TRP A 179 -15.43 37.67 -16.09
C TRP A 179 -16.30 37.63 -17.35
N ILE A 180 -17.27 38.55 -17.47
CA ILE A 180 -18.15 38.64 -18.65
C ILE A 180 -17.38 39.06 -19.91
N LYS A 181 -16.33 39.88 -19.77
CA LYS A 181 -15.43 40.22 -20.89
C LYS A 181 -14.64 39.00 -21.39
N LEU A 182 -14.27 38.07 -20.51
CA LEU A 182 -13.58 36.81 -20.85
C LEU A 182 -14.50 35.78 -21.54
N LYS A 183 -15.75 35.63 -21.08
CA LYS A 183 -16.74 34.69 -21.68
C LYS A 183 -17.23 35.13 -23.05
N LEU A 184 -17.38 36.44 -23.31
CA LEU A 184 -17.77 36.95 -24.63
C LEU A 184 -16.65 36.81 -25.69
N SER A 185 -15.40 36.55 -25.28
CA SER A 185 -14.30 36.26 -26.20
C SER A 185 -14.04 34.76 -26.47
N ASN A 186 -14.64 33.82 -25.72
CA ASN A 186 -14.39 32.38 -25.90
C ASN A 186 -15.68 31.55 -25.75
N SER A 187 -16.33 31.27 -26.87
CA SER A 187 -17.55 30.45 -26.98
C SER A 187 -17.26 28.93 -27.07
N ALA A 188 -16.24 28.42 -26.39
CA ALA A 188 -15.92 27.01 -26.39
C ALA A 188 -15.23 26.58 -25.09
N PHE A 189 -16.01 26.24 -24.07
CA PHE A 189 -15.51 25.44 -22.96
C PHE A 189 -16.44 24.22 -22.82
N GLY A 190 -16.03 23.16 -23.51
CA GLY A 190 -16.56 21.81 -23.31
C GLY A 190 -16.01 21.20 -22.02
N SER A 191 -16.67 20.13 -21.61
CA SER A 191 -16.43 19.30 -20.43
C SER A 191 -15.06 18.59 -20.43
N SER A 192 -13.97 19.33 -20.24
CA SER A 192 -12.61 18.79 -20.03
C SER A 192 -12.05 19.32 -18.72
N GLY A 193 -11.59 18.42 -17.84
CA GLY A 193 -11.25 18.67 -16.44
C GLY A 193 -9.99 19.51 -16.14
N SER A 194 -9.58 20.43 -17.01
CA SER A 194 -8.32 21.18 -16.82
C SER A 194 -8.43 22.53 -16.09
N TYR A 195 -9.64 23.09 -15.93
CA TYR A 195 -9.82 24.41 -15.33
C TYR A 195 -10.03 24.34 -13.81
N LYS A 196 -8.98 24.66 -13.05
CA LYS A 196 -8.92 24.59 -11.57
C LYS A 196 -9.28 25.94 -10.91
N ILE A 197 -9.55 25.93 -9.61
CA ILE A 197 -9.84 27.13 -8.81
C ILE A 197 -8.75 28.21 -8.88
N LEU A 198 -7.48 27.81 -8.98
CA LEU A 198 -6.36 28.75 -9.12
C LEU A 198 -6.49 29.58 -10.40
N HIS A 199 -6.86 28.96 -11.52
CA HIS A 199 -7.11 29.67 -12.78
C HIS A 199 -8.28 30.66 -12.65
N LEU A 200 -9.35 30.28 -11.92
CA LEU A 200 -10.47 31.19 -11.64
C LEU A 200 -10.03 32.42 -10.83
N LEU A 201 -9.22 32.23 -9.78
CA LEU A 201 -8.72 33.31 -8.93
C LEU A 201 -7.82 34.26 -9.72
N GLU A 202 -6.94 33.73 -10.58
CA GLU A 202 -6.12 34.54 -11.48
C GLU A 202 -6.95 35.34 -12.49
N ASP A 203 -7.95 34.70 -13.10
CA ASP A 203 -8.82 35.33 -14.10
C ASP A 203 -9.68 36.48 -13.52
N ILE A 204 -9.96 36.46 -12.21
CA ILE A 204 -10.63 37.57 -11.50
C ILE A 204 -9.65 38.54 -10.81
N ASN A 205 -8.35 38.49 -11.16
CA ASN A 205 -7.26 39.33 -10.64
C ASN A 205 -7.01 39.20 -9.12
N LEU A 206 -7.21 38.01 -8.56
CA LEU A 206 -6.91 37.68 -7.15
C LEU A 206 -5.63 36.85 -7.02
N HIS A 207 -4.54 37.32 -7.64
CA HIS A 207 -3.25 36.61 -7.67
C HIS A 207 -2.66 36.35 -6.26
N ALA A 208 -2.86 37.26 -5.32
CA ALA A 208 -2.37 37.08 -3.95
C ALA A 208 -3.12 35.95 -3.22
N GLN A 209 -4.43 35.80 -3.49
CA GLN A 209 -5.24 34.73 -2.96
C GLN A 209 -4.94 33.40 -3.66
N ALA A 210 -4.69 33.42 -4.99
CA ALA A 210 -4.22 32.24 -5.72
C ALA A 210 -2.91 31.70 -5.12
N ALA A 211 -1.92 32.58 -4.90
CA ALA A 211 -0.65 32.21 -4.26
C ALA A 211 -0.81 31.73 -2.81
N TYR A 212 -1.82 32.24 -2.09
CA TYR A 212 -2.13 31.76 -0.73
C TYR A 212 -2.73 30.35 -0.74
N TYR A 213 -3.63 30.04 -1.69
CA TYR A 213 -4.31 28.75 -1.77
C TYR A 213 -3.52 27.66 -2.50
N GLU A 214 -2.59 28.03 -3.39
CA GLU A 214 -1.75 27.10 -4.16
C GLU A 214 -1.05 26.04 -3.29
N PRO A 215 -0.37 26.38 -2.17
CA PRO A 215 0.24 25.36 -1.31
C PRO A 215 -0.75 24.62 -0.41
N LEU A 216 -1.98 25.12 -0.24
CA LEU A 216 -2.97 24.57 0.69
C LEU A 216 -3.87 23.50 0.06
N GLY A 217 -3.90 23.40 -1.27
CA GLY A 217 -4.68 22.41 -2.01
C GLY A 217 -6.20 22.61 -1.93
N GLN A 218 -6.96 21.57 -2.25
CA GLN A 218 -8.43 21.58 -2.15
C GLN A 218 -8.88 21.47 -0.68
N ASN A 219 -9.96 22.17 -0.35
CA ASN A 219 -10.60 22.20 0.97
C ASN A 219 -9.61 22.52 2.11
N PRO A 220 -8.91 23.67 2.05
CA PRO A 220 -7.93 24.05 3.06
C PRO A 220 -8.61 24.35 4.40
N PHE A 221 -8.23 23.65 5.47
CA PHE A 221 -8.61 24.03 6.84
C PHE A 221 -7.82 25.27 7.28
N VAL A 222 -8.32 25.93 8.32
CA VAL A 222 -7.67 27.10 8.93
C VAL A 222 -6.25 26.69 9.40
N PRO A 223 -5.17 27.42 9.03
CA PRO A 223 -3.78 27.10 9.40
C PRO A 223 -3.55 26.91 10.91
N GLU A 224 -4.40 27.49 11.77
CA GLU A 224 -4.36 27.27 13.22
C GLU A 224 -4.88 25.91 13.70
N LEU A 225 -5.67 25.20 12.89
CA LEU A 225 -6.10 23.81 13.13
C LEU A 225 -5.14 22.79 12.50
N ASP A 226 -4.06 23.27 11.87
CA ASP A 226 -3.20 22.57 10.92
C ASP A 226 -2.05 21.78 11.56
N ALA A 227 -1.91 21.82 12.89
CA ALA A 227 -0.92 20.97 13.59
C ALA A 227 -1.17 19.46 13.35
N HIS A 228 -2.38 19.08 12.94
CA HIS A 228 -2.73 17.71 12.56
C HIS A 228 -2.66 17.45 11.04
N ARG A 229 -2.65 18.47 10.17
CA ARG A 229 -2.61 18.33 8.70
C ARG A 229 -1.21 18.51 8.09
N LEU A 230 -0.23 19.01 8.84
CA LEU A 230 1.19 18.88 8.47
C LEU A 230 1.70 17.43 8.56
N ARG A 231 0.88 16.50 9.06
CA ARG A 231 1.25 15.09 9.15
C ARG A 231 1.11 14.45 7.77
N LYS A 232 2.23 14.02 7.20
CA LYS A 232 2.22 13.25 5.96
C LYS A 232 1.62 11.87 6.25
N PRO A 233 0.78 11.30 5.37
CA PRO A 233 0.37 9.92 5.53
C PRO A 233 1.62 9.03 5.58
N THR A 234 1.61 8.07 6.49
CA THR A 234 2.70 7.10 6.68
C THR A 234 3.01 6.31 5.41
N ILE A 235 1.97 6.05 4.63
CA ILE A 235 2.00 5.30 3.36
C ILE A 235 1.13 5.99 2.31
N ASN A 236 1.49 5.83 1.05
CA ASN A 236 0.69 6.32 -0.07
C ASN A 236 -0.17 5.17 -0.63
N LEU A 237 -1.49 5.26 -0.50
CA LEU A 237 -2.45 4.32 -1.11
C LEU A 237 -3.38 4.99 -2.13
N GLU A 238 -3.03 6.20 -2.59
CA GLU A 238 -3.81 6.94 -3.58
C GLU A 238 -3.75 6.23 -4.94
N ASP A 239 -4.92 6.10 -5.56
CA ASP A 239 -5.07 5.57 -6.93
C ASP A 239 -4.99 6.73 -7.93
N ASP A 240 -3.76 7.22 -8.14
CA ASP A 240 -3.45 8.23 -9.16
C ASP A 240 -3.27 7.55 -10.54
N GLU A 241 -3.74 8.20 -11.60
CA GLU A 241 -3.56 7.71 -12.98
C GLU A 241 -2.07 7.69 -13.38
N ASP A 242 -1.26 8.59 -12.82
CA ASP A 242 0.17 8.72 -13.13
C ASP A 242 1.07 7.77 -12.30
N LEU A 243 0.51 7.07 -11.31
CA LEU A 243 1.23 6.13 -10.46
C LEU A 243 0.80 4.68 -10.74
N SER A 244 1.78 3.78 -10.74
CA SER A 244 1.51 2.33 -10.80
C SER A 244 0.53 1.94 -9.68
N PRO A 245 -0.58 1.22 -9.94
CA PRO A 245 -1.52 0.83 -8.88
C PRO A 245 -0.94 -0.25 -7.95
N TYR A 246 0.22 -0.81 -8.28
CA TYR A 246 0.87 -1.85 -7.49
C TYR A 246 1.65 -1.24 -6.33
N THR A 247 1.55 -1.88 -5.18
CA THR A 247 2.31 -1.56 -3.98
C THR A 247 3.27 -2.70 -3.69
N PHE A 248 4.31 -2.42 -2.91
CA PHE A 248 5.15 -3.48 -2.37
C PHE A 248 5.59 -3.20 -0.93
N GLY A 249 6.00 -4.24 -0.23
CA GLY A 249 6.75 -4.16 1.02
C GLY A 249 7.92 -5.13 0.97
N ILE A 250 8.96 -4.89 1.75
CA ILE A 250 10.09 -5.81 1.89
C ILE A 250 10.23 -6.25 3.34
N GLU A 251 10.62 -7.50 3.55
CA GLU A 251 11.06 -8.02 4.84
C GLU A 251 12.54 -8.40 4.72
N LEU A 252 13.36 -7.83 5.57
CA LEU A 252 14.80 -8.01 5.62
C LEU A 252 15.15 -8.91 6.81
N GLU A 253 15.66 -10.10 6.53
CA GLU A 253 16.21 -10.98 7.57
C GLU A 253 17.73 -10.85 7.64
N PHE A 254 18.27 -10.62 8.83
CA PHE A 254 19.72 -10.50 9.05
C PHE A 254 20.10 -10.83 10.50
N LEU A 255 21.39 -11.02 10.76
CA LEU A 255 21.94 -11.35 12.07
C LEU A 255 22.69 -10.15 12.67
N VAL A 256 22.58 -9.95 13.98
CA VAL A 256 23.30 -8.92 14.73
C VAL A 256 24.13 -9.56 15.85
N PRO A 257 25.45 -9.28 15.93
CA PRO A 257 26.30 -9.85 16.97
C PRO A 257 26.10 -9.15 18.33
N PHE A 258 26.27 -9.89 19.43
CA PHE A 258 26.28 -9.36 20.80
C PHE A 258 27.53 -9.81 21.60
N THR A 259 27.88 -9.11 22.69
CA THR A 259 29.20 -9.26 23.37
C THR A 259 29.18 -10.05 24.67
N ASP A 260 30.35 -10.62 25.06
CA ASP A 260 30.57 -11.23 26.38
C ASP A 260 31.21 -10.20 27.31
N THR A 261 30.52 -9.84 28.40
CA THR A 261 31.02 -8.83 29.35
C THR A 261 32.28 -9.18 30.12
N LYS A 262 32.79 -10.42 29.98
CA LYS A 262 34.04 -10.86 30.62
C LYS A 262 35.29 -10.47 29.83
N HIS A 263 35.18 -9.88 28.63
CA HIS A 263 36.33 -9.39 27.85
C HIS A 263 36.61 -7.90 28.09
N ALA A 264 37.75 -7.59 28.71
CA ALA A 264 38.16 -6.23 29.08
C ALA A 264 38.80 -5.41 27.94
N GLY A 265 38.88 -5.96 26.72
CA GLY A 265 39.42 -5.29 25.53
C GLY A 265 38.40 -4.37 24.87
N LYS A 266 37.88 -3.37 25.61
CA LYS A 266 36.92 -2.40 25.08
C LYS A 266 37.66 -1.41 24.18
N ASP A 267 37.43 -1.48 22.88
CA ASP A 267 37.76 -0.39 21.96
C ASP A 267 36.52 0.51 21.83
N ILE A 268 36.62 1.72 22.39
CA ILE A 268 35.52 2.68 22.48
C ILE A 268 35.14 3.28 21.14
N ASP A 269 36.00 3.15 20.13
CA ASP A 269 35.78 3.64 18.77
C ASP A 269 35.22 2.55 17.83
N ASP A 270 35.01 1.34 18.35
CA ASP A 270 34.55 0.22 17.54
C ASP A 270 33.03 0.13 17.49
N GLN A 271 32.42 0.39 16.33
CA GLN A 271 30.96 0.41 16.10
C GLN A 271 30.25 -0.97 16.22
N ARG A 272 30.81 -1.90 17.02
CA ARG A 272 30.41 -3.32 17.20
C ARG A 272 29.54 -3.60 18.45
N TRP A 273 29.05 -2.59 19.17
CA TRP A 273 28.40 -2.79 20.49
C TRP A 273 26.88 -2.84 20.41
N VAL A 274 26.27 -3.83 21.08
CA VAL A 274 24.82 -3.81 21.34
C VAL A 274 24.43 -4.20 22.77
N TYR A 275 25.17 -5.07 23.48
CA TYR A 275 24.78 -5.49 24.85
C TYR A 275 25.96 -5.53 25.83
N ASN A 276 25.80 -4.98 27.04
CA ASN A 276 26.71 -5.12 28.19
C ASN A 276 25.91 -5.82 29.32
N HIS A 277 25.93 -7.15 29.49
CA HIS A 277 25.98 -7.91 30.78
C HIS A 277 25.89 -9.44 30.52
N PHE A 278 26.79 -10.28 31.06
CA PHE A 278 26.70 -11.75 30.90
C PHE A 278 27.38 -12.58 32.01
N THR A 279 26.68 -13.62 32.50
CA THR A 279 27.27 -14.79 33.18
C THR A 279 26.43 -16.04 32.84
N PRO A 280 26.93 -17.01 32.04
CA PRO A 280 26.11 -18.08 31.46
C PRO A 280 25.64 -19.13 32.47
N TYR A 281 24.43 -19.66 32.27
CA TYR A 281 24.01 -20.99 32.74
C TYR A 281 23.62 -21.86 31.53
N VAL A 282 24.32 -23.00 31.35
CA VAL A 282 24.15 -23.90 30.19
C VAL A 282 23.20 -25.05 30.54
N LEU A 283 22.17 -25.30 29.72
CA LEU A 283 21.37 -26.52 29.76
C LEU A 283 21.90 -27.56 28.74
N PRO A 284 21.93 -28.87 29.08
CA PRO A 284 22.52 -29.91 28.23
C PRO A 284 21.58 -30.40 27.11
N SER A 285 22.18 -30.75 25.96
CA SER A 285 21.52 -31.23 24.73
C SER A 285 21.06 -32.71 24.82
N PRO A 286 19.94 -33.12 24.19
CA PRO A 286 19.54 -34.52 24.06
C PRO A 286 20.28 -35.25 22.92
N THR A 287 20.26 -36.59 22.95
CA THR A 287 21.33 -37.48 22.44
C THR A 287 21.01 -38.43 21.26
N ASN A 288 19.94 -38.27 20.44
CA ASN A 288 19.69 -39.18 19.29
C ASN A 288 18.95 -38.52 18.10
N PRO A 289 19.07 -39.05 16.86
CA PRO A 289 18.35 -38.54 15.67
C PRO A 289 16.93 -39.02 15.68
N PRO A 290 16.01 -38.29 15.05
CA PRO A 290 14.67 -38.81 15.00
C PRO A 290 14.09 -39.13 13.60
N PRO A 291 13.05 -40.01 13.54
CA PRO A 291 12.35 -40.37 12.30
C PRO A 291 11.35 -39.30 11.80
N GLN A 292 10.78 -39.46 10.59
CA GLN A 292 9.88 -38.52 9.89
C GLN A 292 8.74 -37.90 10.73
N SER A 293 8.21 -38.62 11.73
CA SER A 293 7.21 -38.08 12.68
C SER A 293 7.77 -37.02 13.65
N GLU A 294 9.08 -36.82 13.65
CA GLU A 294 9.76 -35.77 14.39
C GLU A 294 10.16 -34.58 13.53
N LEU A 295 10.05 -34.63 12.19
CA LEU A 295 10.06 -33.39 11.38
C LEU A 295 8.74 -32.62 11.56
N ASP A 296 7.62 -33.34 11.74
CA ASP A 296 6.34 -32.73 12.12
C ASP A 296 6.38 -32.25 13.58
N LYS A 297 6.99 -33.02 14.49
CA LYS A 297 7.29 -32.49 15.84
C LYS A 297 8.36 -31.41 15.84
N LEU A 298 9.20 -31.29 14.81
CA LEU A 298 10.21 -30.23 14.67
C LEU A 298 9.51 -28.92 14.32
N ALA A 299 8.50 -28.93 13.45
CA ALA A 299 7.62 -27.77 13.27
C ALA A 299 6.89 -27.40 14.58
N ASP A 300 6.37 -28.39 15.32
CA ASP A 300 5.76 -28.15 16.65
C ASP A 300 6.80 -27.75 17.74
N LEU A 301 8.07 -28.17 17.63
CA LEU A 301 9.17 -27.80 18.54
C LEU A 301 9.74 -26.43 18.19
N ILE A 302 9.76 -26.06 16.91
CA ILE A 302 10.03 -24.71 16.42
C ILE A 302 8.99 -23.77 17.07
N ASP A 303 7.71 -24.12 17.01
CA ASP A 303 6.62 -23.37 17.65
C ASP A 303 6.72 -23.33 19.20
N LYS A 304 7.30 -24.39 19.81
CA LYS A 304 7.34 -24.58 21.28
C LYS A 304 8.68 -24.24 21.95
N HIS A 305 9.78 -24.07 21.22
CA HIS A 305 11.13 -23.78 21.74
C HIS A 305 11.75 -22.50 21.15
N LEU A 306 11.24 -21.96 20.04
CA LEU A 306 11.69 -20.67 19.52
C LEU A 306 10.99 -19.48 20.16
N GLY A 307 9.95 -19.73 20.96
CA GLY A 307 9.58 -18.88 22.07
C GLY A 307 10.64 -18.97 23.18
N THR A 308 11.84 -18.43 22.94
CA THR A 308 12.71 -18.05 24.05
C THR A 308 11.89 -17.10 24.90
N ASN A 309 11.57 -17.53 26.12
CA ASN A 309 10.89 -16.69 27.09
C ASN A 309 11.64 -15.34 27.10
N PRO A 310 11.00 -14.15 26.99
CA PRO A 310 11.67 -12.84 27.03
C PRO A 310 12.54 -12.60 28.28
N LYS A 311 12.55 -13.58 29.21
CA LYS A 311 13.41 -13.66 30.38
C LYS A 311 14.74 -14.38 30.16
N ASP A 312 15.01 -14.97 29.00
CA ASP A 312 16.32 -15.55 28.67
C ASP A 312 17.25 -14.54 27.97
N GLU A 313 18.55 -14.80 28.02
CA GLU A 313 19.59 -13.84 27.62
C GLU A 313 19.57 -13.53 26.11
N ARG A 314 19.00 -14.43 25.29
CA ARG A 314 18.87 -14.22 23.85
C ARG A 314 17.71 -13.31 23.53
N GLY A 315 16.58 -13.46 24.23
CA GLY A 315 15.48 -12.50 24.18
C GLY A 315 15.95 -11.09 24.54
N GLN A 316 16.71 -10.94 25.63
CA GLN A 316 17.25 -9.62 26.04
C GLN A 316 18.21 -9.02 25.00
N ALA A 317 19.10 -9.83 24.43
CA ALA A 317 20.01 -9.37 23.38
C ALA A 317 19.24 -8.93 22.12
N HIS A 318 18.18 -9.65 21.77
CA HIS A 318 17.26 -9.26 20.70
C HIS A 318 16.60 -7.92 21.00
N ASP A 319 15.95 -7.78 22.16
CA ASP A 319 15.14 -6.61 22.49
C ASP A 319 15.98 -5.33 22.58
N GLU A 320 17.19 -5.41 23.14
CA GLU A 320 18.13 -4.27 23.12
C GLU A 320 18.59 -3.93 21.70
N SER A 321 18.87 -4.93 20.86
CA SER A 321 19.25 -4.71 19.45
C SER A 321 18.13 -4.06 18.65
N ALA A 322 16.90 -4.56 18.82
CA ALA A 322 15.71 -4.01 18.19
C ALA A 322 15.47 -2.56 18.65
N LYS A 323 15.62 -2.26 19.94
CA LYS A 323 15.42 -0.90 20.46
C LYS A 323 16.48 0.08 19.98
N GLN A 324 17.74 -0.35 19.88
CA GLN A 324 18.80 0.48 19.31
C GLN A 324 18.52 0.77 17.83
N LEU A 325 18.11 -0.24 17.05
CA LEU A 325 17.75 -0.08 15.65
C LEU A 325 16.57 0.88 15.49
N GLU A 326 15.53 0.73 16.30
CA GLU A 326 14.38 1.64 16.33
C GLU A 326 14.83 3.10 16.55
N THR A 327 15.73 3.31 17.52
CA THR A 327 16.25 4.65 17.83
C THR A 327 17.03 5.23 16.65
N MET A 328 17.93 4.46 16.04
CA MET A 328 18.73 4.92 14.89
C MET A 328 17.87 5.29 13.69
N LEU A 329 16.82 4.52 13.40
CA LEU A 329 15.91 4.83 12.30
C LEU A 329 15.09 6.09 12.59
N CYS A 330 14.54 6.22 13.81
CA CYS A 330 13.77 7.39 14.21
C CYS A 330 14.61 8.67 14.19
N ASP A 331 15.85 8.61 14.66
CA ASP A 331 16.78 9.76 14.68
C ASP A 331 17.10 10.28 13.26
N GLU A 332 17.07 9.40 12.26
CA GLU A 332 17.26 9.72 10.84
C GLU A 332 15.94 10.05 10.12
N GLY A 333 14.82 10.14 10.85
CA GLY A 333 13.51 10.52 10.34
C GLY A 333 12.66 9.38 9.77
N TYR A 334 13.10 8.14 9.91
CA TYR A 334 12.34 6.94 9.53
C TYR A 334 11.62 6.39 10.76
N PHE A 335 10.34 6.71 10.91
CA PHE A 335 9.57 6.18 12.04
C PHE A 335 9.59 4.65 12.03
N SER A 336 9.96 4.08 13.17
CA SER A 336 10.13 2.66 13.37
C SER A 336 9.59 2.25 14.72
N ALA A 337 9.25 0.97 14.85
CA ALA A 337 8.77 0.40 16.08
C ALA A 337 9.19 -1.07 16.20
N ALA A 338 9.68 -1.46 17.37
CA ALA A 338 9.91 -2.86 17.71
C ALA A 338 8.67 -3.50 18.36
N TRP A 339 8.61 -4.84 18.38
CA TRP A 339 7.55 -5.60 19.07
C TRP A 339 7.27 -5.06 20.49
N ASP A 340 8.30 -4.86 21.30
CA ASP A 340 8.17 -4.37 22.68
C ASP A 340 7.59 -2.95 22.77
N THR A 341 7.90 -2.09 21.79
CA THR A 341 7.39 -0.71 21.74
C THR A 341 5.88 -0.68 21.52
N VAL A 342 5.33 -1.69 20.83
CA VAL A 342 3.92 -1.75 20.46
C VAL A 342 3.13 -2.82 21.20
N PHE A 343 3.78 -3.67 22.00
CA PHE A 343 3.16 -4.78 22.71
C PHE A 343 1.98 -4.32 23.58
N ASP A 344 2.20 -3.27 24.39
CA ASP A 344 1.18 -2.69 25.27
C ASP A 344 0.08 -1.91 24.52
N LEU A 345 0.22 -1.74 23.19
CA LEU A 345 -0.76 -1.07 22.34
C LEU A 345 -1.71 -2.04 21.66
N ARG A 346 -1.50 -3.36 21.78
CA ARG A 346 -2.35 -4.36 21.14
C ARG A 346 -3.69 -4.48 21.87
N ASP A 347 -4.79 -4.50 21.12
CA ASP A 347 -6.13 -4.76 21.66
C ASP A 347 -6.24 -6.21 22.18
N ASP A 348 -6.80 -6.38 23.37
CA ASP A 348 -7.06 -7.67 24.02
C ASP A 348 -7.90 -8.65 23.16
N TYR A 349 -8.73 -8.15 22.24
CA TYR A 349 -9.65 -8.96 21.44
C TYR A 349 -9.13 -9.33 20.05
N GLU A 350 -8.52 -8.39 19.32
CA GLU A 350 -8.08 -8.60 17.93
C GLU A 350 -6.55 -8.71 17.79
N GLY A 351 -5.78 -8.40 18.84
CA GLY A 351 -4.32 -8.40 18.81
C GLY A 351 -3.69 -7.32 17.94
N LYS A 352 -4.49 -6.40 17.37
CA LYS A 352 -4.04 -5.30 16.50
C LYS A 352 -3.51 -4.14 17.33
N ILE A 353 -2.46 -3.48 16.83
CA ILE A 353 -1.93 -2.26 17.44
C ILE A 353 -2.93 -1.11 17.32
N SER A 354 -3.19 -0.44 18.44
CA SER A 354 -3.99 0.77 18.51
C SER A 354 -3.38 1.90 17.68
N ILE A 355 -4.11 2.35 16.64
CA ILE A 355 -3.72 3.49 15.80
C ILE A 355 -3.49 4.77 16.62
N PRO A 356 -4.37 5.17 17.57
CA PRO A 356 -4.08 6.29 18.47
C PRO A 356 -2.82 6.09 19.33
N GLY A 357 -2.55 4.85 19.73
CA GLY A 357 -1.38 4.47 20.50
C GLY A 357 -0.08 4.71 19.72
N ILE A 358 0.05 4.09 18.55
CA ILE A 358 1.25 4.20 17.72
C ILE A 358 1.44 5.63 17.20
N GLN A 359 0.34 6.35 16.91
CA GLN A 359 0.37 7.76 16.55
C GLN A 359 1.02 8.63 17.65
N SER A 360 0.74 8.32 18.92
CA SER A 360 1.33 9.02 20.06
C SER A 360 2.83 8.73 20.19
N ILE A 361 3.26 7.50 19.87
CA ILE A 361 4.67 7.12 19.85
C ILE A 361 5.40 7.86 18.72
N ALA A 362 4.83 7.91 17.52
CA ALA A 362 5.39 8.66 16.38
C ALA A 362 5.54 10.14 16.71
N ASP A 363 4.53 10.76 17.31
CA ASP A 363 4.60 12.17 17.73
C ASP A 363 5.70 12.39 18.78
N ALA A 364 5.87 11.47 19.73
CA ALA A 364 6.92 11.55 20.75
C ALA A 364 8.33 11.38 20.17
N ALA A 365 8.47 10.59 19.09
CA ALA A 365 9.70 10.46 18.31
C ALA A 365 9.98 11.66 17.39
N GLY A 366 9.09 12.66 17.34
CA GLY A 366 9.22 13.80 16.43
C GLY A 366 8.84 13.49 14.98
N CYS A 367 8.26 12.30 14.73
CA CYS A 367 7.78 11.89 13.42
C CYS A 367 6.34 12.39 13.23
N HIS A 368 6.18 13.49 12.49
CA HIS A 368 4.87 14.06 12.16
C HIS A 368 4.19 13.26 11.04
N LEU A 369 3.69 12.07 11.38
CA LEU A 369 3.05 11.12 10.45
C LEU A 369 1.57 10.93 10.74
N HIS A 370 0.79 10.49 9.75
CA HIS A 370 -0.62 10.14 9.87
C HIS A 370 -0.85 8.68 9.47
N PHE A 371 -1.33 7.87 10.41
CA PHE A 371 -1.65 6.46 10.20
C PHE A 371 -3.08 6.30 9.66
N LEU A 372 -3.24 5.46 8.63
CA LEU A 372 -4.52 5.09 8.02
C LEU A 372 -5.23 4.02 8.86
N GLU A 373 -6.51 4.23 9.17
CA GLU A 373 -7.30 3.34 10.04
C GLU A 373 -7.57 1.95 9.42
N ASP A 374 -7.68 1.88 8.10
CA ASP A 374 -7.99 0.64 7.36
C ASP A 374 -6.75 -0.25 7.09
N VAL A 375 -5.58 0.14 7.59
CA VAL A 375 -4.31 -0.56 7.39
C VAL A 375 -3.70 -0.91 8.74
N ILE A 376 -3.22 -2.15 8.86
CA ILE A 376 -2.52 -2.62 10.05
C ILE A 376 -1.30 -1.73 10.31
N ALA A 377 -1.11 -1.29 11.56
CA ALA A 377 -0.11 -0.28 11.91
C ALA A 377 1.33 -0.73 11.61
N GLU A 378 1.60 -2.03 11.79
CA GLU A 378 2.89 -2.66 11.47
C GLU A 378 3.29 -2.45 9.99
N PHE A 379 2.32 -2.36 9.08
CA PHE A 379 2.58 -2.14 7.65
C PHE A 379 2.69 -0.65 7.28
N GLN A 380 2.71 0.24 8.28
CA GLN A 380 2.78 1.69 8.10
C GLN A 380 4.06 2.31 8.67
N CYS A 381 4.96 1.48 9.20
CA CYS A 381 6.25 1.91 9.74
C CYS A 381 7.33 0.87 9.43
N TRP A 382 8.59 1.21 9.71
CA TRP A 382 9.65 0.20 9.75
C TRP A 382 9.50 -0.63 11.01
N TYR A 383 8.95 -1.83 10.86
CA TYR A 383 8.61 -2.69 11.97
C TYR A 383 9.73 -3.72 12.20
N ILE A 384 10.19 -3.83 13.44
CA ILE A 384 11.29 -4.73 13.82
C ILE A 384 10.73 -5.84 14.69
N GLU A 385 10.91 -7.07 14.24
CA GLU A 385 10.42 -8.25 14.94
C GLU A 385 11.44 -9.37 14.97
N ARG A 386 11.12 -10.34 15.81
CA ARG A 386 11.92 -11.54 15.96
C ARG A 386 11.41 -12.59 15.00
N ASP A 387 12.24 -12.99 14.04
CA ASP A 387 11.95 -14.19 13.26
C ASP A 387 12.62 -15.42 13.90
N PRO A 388 11.84 -16.36 14.46
CA PRO A 388 12.36 -17.59 15.03
C PRO A 388 13.03 -18.50 14.00
N SER A 389 12.78 -18.32 12.69
CA SER A 389 13.35 -19.14 11.63
C SER A 389 14.84 -18.85 11.38
N LEU A 390 15.34 -17.73 11.90
CA LEU A 390 16.72 -17.30 11.77
C LEU A 390 17.66 -18.04 12.72
N SER A 391 18.92 -18.13 12.31
CA SER A 391 19.95 -18.72 13.14
C SER A 391 20.23 -17.82 14.36
N ASP A 392 20.19 -18.45 15.53
CA ASP A 392 20.56 -17.83 16.80
C ASP A 392 21.71 -18.65 17.40
N TRP A 393 22.82 -17.99 17.73
CA TRP A 393 24.00 -18.66 18.28
C TRP A 393 24.53 -18.00 19.54
N ALA A 394 24.81 -18.84 20.54
CA ALA A 394 25.53 -18.48 21.75
C ALA A 394 26.91 -19.12 21.75
N SER A 395 27.93 -18.36 22.15
CA SER A 395 29.38 -18.65 22.15
C SER A 395 30.16 -18.19 20.91
N GLY A 396 29.82 -16.99 20.42
CA GLY A 396 30.44 -16.13 19.38
C GLY A 396 31.89 -16.38 18.90
N GLU A 397 32.25 -15.75 17.78
CA GLU A 397 33.66 -15.62 17.37
C GLU A 397 34.52 -14.97 18.47
N LYS A 398 35.85 -14.98 18.32
CA LYS A 398 36.76 -14.40 19.33
C LYS A 398 36.45 -12.90 19.51
N GLY A 399 35.85 -12.53 20.65
CA GLY A 399 35.44 -11.16 20.97
C GLY A 399 33.94 -10.93 21.05
N TYR A 400 33.11 -11.93 20.73
CA TYR A 400 31.64 -11.86 20.84
C TYR A 400 31.08 -12.99 21.69
N ALA A 401 29.91 -12.74 22.29
CA ALA A 401 29.14 -13.78 22.96
C ALA A 401 28.24 -14.55 21.98
N GLY A 402 27.89 -14.00 20.82
CA GLY A 402 26.98 -14.68 19.88
C GLY A 402 26.38 -13.72 18.84
N HIS A 403 25.30 -14.16 18.21
CA HIS A 403 24.42 -13.33 17.38
C HIS A 403 22.95 -13.70 17.58
N THR A 404 22.07 -12.76 17.24
CA THR A 404 20.61 -12.92 17.22
C THR A 404 20.09 -12.59 15.83
N GLY A 405 19.05 -13.32 15.39
CA GLY A 405 18.30 -13.00 14.19
C GLY A 405 17.37 -11.81 14.38
N MET A 406 17.25 -11.00 13.33
CA MET A 406 16.38 -9.82 13.21
C MET A 406 15.58 -9.93 11.91
N GLU A 407 14.28 -9.68 11.98
CA GLU A 407 13.43 -9.41 10.83
C GLU A 407 12.99 -7.95 10.88
N MET A 408 13.10 -7.25 9.76
CA MET A 408 12.61 -5.88 9.64
C MET A 408 11.76 -5.70 8.39
N SER A 409 10.53 -5.27 8.60
CA SER A 409 9.51 -5.08 7.58
C SER A 409 9.38 -3.60 7.24
N SER A 410 9.33 -3.28 5.95
CA SER A 410 9.11 -1.91 5.49
C SER A 410 7.64 -1.50 5.65
N PRO A 411 7.33 -0.19 5.71
CA PRO A 411 5.98 0.26 5.42
C PRO A 411 5.55 -0.14 4.00
N VAL A 412 4.27 -0.02 3.67
CA VAL A 412 3.79 -0.18 2.29
C VAL A 412 4.38 0.93 1.39
N LEU A 413 5.08 0.52 0.34
CA LEU A 413 5.78 1.34 -0.63
C LEU A 413 5.10 1.30 -2.01
N ARG A 414 5.42 2.27 -2.86
CA ARG A 414 4.99 2.41 -4.25
C ARG A 414 6.16 2.17 -5.19
N ASP A 415 5.86 1.70 -6.40
CA ASP A 415 6.84 1.55 -7.47
C ASP A 415 7.33 2.93 -7.99
N SER A 416 8.14 3.62 -7.18
CA SER A 416 8.58 4.99 -7.41
C SER A 416 10.02 5.22 -6.93
N PRO A 417 10.78 6.15 -7.54
CA PRO A 417 12.10 6.52 -7.07
C PRO A 417 12.15 6.97 -5.61
N GLU A 418 11.13 7.68 -5.13
CA GLU A 418 11.10 8.12 -3.73
C GLU A 418 11.12 6.94 -2.76
N ASP A 419 10.29 5.93 -3.00
CA ASP A 419 10.15 4.80 -2.09
C ASP A 419 11.31 3.79 -2.18
N PHE A 420 11.90 3.61 -3.36
CA PHE A 420 13.18 2.89 -3.47
C PHE A 420 14.32 3.65 -2.76
N GLY A 421 14.28 4.99 -2.73
CA GLY A 421 15.21 5.82 -1.97
C GLY A 421 15.15 5.53 -0.47
N LYS A 422 13.95 5.39 0.09
CA LYS A 422 13.74 5.05 1.51
C LYS A 422 14.43 3.73 1.89
N ILE A 423 14.36 2.71 1.02
CA ILE A 423 15.05 1.43 1.23
C ILE A 423 16.57 1.63 1.28
N VAL A 424 17.12 2.41 0.35
CA VAL A 424 18.56 2.68 0.28
C VAL A 424 19.05 3.39 1.54
N ASP A 425 18.31 4.39 2.00
CA ASP A 425 18.65 5.13 3.21
C ASP A 425 18.60 4.24 4.45
N VAL A 426 17.58 3.40 4.60
CA VAL A 426 17.51 2.43 5.70
C VAL A 426 18.64 1.42 5.64
N LEU A 427 18.99 0.88 4.47
CA LEU A 427 20.14 -0.01 4.33
C LEU A 427 21.46 0.68 4.66
N ARG A 428 21.58 1.99 4.40
CA ARG A 428 22.74 2.81 4.80
C ARG A 428 22.82 2.95 6.31
N ILE A 429 21.69 3.19 6.97
CA ILE A 429 21.59 3.25 8.44
C ILE A 429 21.97 1.89 9.04
N LEU A 430 21.40 0.79 8.55
CA LEU A 430 21.72 -0.57 9.01
C LEU A 430 23.21 -0.88 8.88
N ARG A 431 23.78 -0.71 7.69
CA ARG A 431 25.18 -1.06 7.42
C ARG A 431 26.18 -0.05 8.01
N GLY A 432 25.71 1.16 8.32
CA GLY A 432 26.49 2.25 8.91
C GLY A 432 26.50 2.24 10.44
N GLY A 433 25.39 1.87 11.06
CA GLY A 433 25.15 1.89 12.50
C GLY A 433 25.18 0.51 13.18
N LEU A 434 24.96 -0.57 12.44
CA LEU A 434 25.08 -1.94 12.92
C LEU A 434 26.21 -2.71 12.22
N ARG A 435 26.48 -3.91 12.73
CA ARG A 435 27.27 -4.94 12.05
C ARG A 435 26.33 -6.06 11.58
N PRO A 436 25.50 -5.84 10.54
CA PRO A 436 24.64 -6.90 10.05
C PRO A 436 25.49 -7.99 9.41
N MET A 437 25.03 -9.22 9.60
CA MET A 437 25.61 -10.41 9.01
C MET A 437 24.52 -11.24 8.34
N LEU A 438 24.91 -12.06 7.38
CA LEU A 438 24.00 -12.92 6.63
C LEU A 438 24.53 -14.35 6.65
N ASP A 439 23.61 -15.31 6.72
CA ASP A 439 23.87 -16.72 6.49
C ASP A 439 22.72 -17.37 5.67
N VAL A 440 22.71 -18.70 5.58
CA VAL A 440 21.70 -19.44 4.79
C VAL A 440 20.29 -19.43 5.41
N SER A 441 20.13 -19.02 6.68
CA SER A 441 18.82 -18.84 7.31
C SER A 441 18.12 -17.60 6.77
N CYS A 442 18.88 -16.53 6.52
CA CYS A 442 18.34 -15.25 6.08
C CYS A 442 17.75 -15.30 4.66
N GLY A 443 16.68 -14.53 4.47
CA GLY A 443 15.93 -14.31 3.24
C GLY A 443 15.64 -12.82 3.01
N LEU A 444 15.33 -12.50 1.75
CA LEU A 444 14.61 -11.26 1.41
C LEU A 444 13.20 -11.66 1.00
N HIS A 445 12.20 -11.12 1.69
CA HIS A 445 10.82 -11.26 1.24
C HIS A 445 10.35 -9.99 0.55
N VAL A 446 9.56 -10.16 -0.49
CA VAL A 446 8.87 -9.07 -1.17
C VAL A 446 7.38 -9.38 -1.19
N HIS A 447 6.59 -8.46 -0.65
CA HIS A 447 5.14 -8.50 -0.68
C HIS A 447 4.67 -7.60 -1.81
N VAL A 448 3.81 -8.09 -2.69
CA VAL A 448 3.25 -7.27 -3.78
C VAL A 448 1.73 -7.19 -3.64
N GLY A 449 1.22 -5.97 -3.53
CA GLY A 449 -0.20 -5.65 -3.41
C GLY A 449 -0.70 -4.75 -4.55
N SER A 450 -1.96 -4.33 -4.45
CA SER A 450 -2.56 -3.36 -5.37
C SER A 450 -3.58 -2.50 -4.65
N VAL A 451 -3.52 -1.18 -4.83
CA VAL A 451 -4.52 -0.23 -4.30
C VAL A 451 -5.90 -0.50 -4.92
N ARG A 452 -5.92 -1.03 -6.14
CA ARG A 452 -7.13 -1.42 -6.86
C ARG A 452 -7.67 -2.79 -6.41
N LYS A 453 -6.92 -3.55 -5.61
CA LYS A 453 -7.24 -4.92 -5.17
C LYS A 453 -7.26 -5.92 -6.33
N PHE A 454 -7.18 -7.21 -6.03
CA PHE A 454 -7.15 -8.25 -7.06
C PHE A 454 -8.55 -8.83 -7.35
N SER A 455 -8.73 -9.34 -8.57
CA SER A 455 -9.85 -10.22 -8.92
C SER A 455 -9.41 -11.69 -8.83
N LEU A 456 -10.36 -12.63 -8.70
CA LEU A 456 -10.04 -14.06 -8.72
C LEU A 456 -9.37 -14.47 -10.04
N ARG A 457 -9.78 -13.88 -11.17
CA ARG A 457 -9.14 -14.11 -12.48
C ARG A 457 -7.71 -13.59 -12.50
N SER A 458 -7.45 -12.42 -11.95
CA SER A 458 -6.10 -11.86 -11.81
C SER A 458 -5.20 -12.81 -11.03
N LEU A 459 -5.66 -13.34 -9.89
CA LEU A 459 -4.89 -14.28 -9.07
C LEU A 459 -4.60 -15.60 -9.79
N LYS A 460 -5.56 -16.16 -10.54
CA LYS A 460 -5.33 -17.34 -11.38
C LYS A 460 -4.23 -17.10 -12.41
N ARG A 461 -4.24 -15.91 -13.04
CA ARG A 461 -3.22 -15.50 -14.02
C ARG A 461 -1.86 -15.25 -13.36
N ILE A 462 -1.81 -14.61 -12.20
CA ILE A 462 -0.55 -14.41 -11.48
C ILE A 462 0.04 -15.77 -11.07
N ALA A 463 -0.76 -16.65 -10.45
CA ALA A 463 -0.31 -17.98 -10.06
C ALA A 463 0.14 -18.83 -11.26
N THR A 464 -0.58 -18.78 -12.39
CA THR A 464 -0.18 -19.49 -13.63
C THR A 464 1.14 -18.98 -14.17
N LEU A 465 1.35 -17.66 -14.18
CA LEU A 465 2.60 -17.06 -14.64
C LEU A 465 3.77 -17.45 -13.73
N ILE A 466 3.57 -17.41 -12.41
CA ILE A 466 4.58 -17.83 -11.43
C ILE A 466 4.92 -19.31 -11.59
N MET A 467 3.93 -20.21 -11.72
CA MET A 467 4.19 -21.64 -11.93
C MET A 467 5.03 -21.92 -13.20
N ILE A 468 4.90 -21.11 -14.25
CA ILE A 468 5.67 -21.23 -15.49
C ILE A 468 7.04 -20.54 -15.37
N ALA A 469 7.13 -19.42 -14.66
CA ALA A 469 8.34 -18.63 -14.50
C ALA A 469 9.28 -19.19 -13.41
N ASP A 470 8.74 -19.89 -12.40
CA ASP A 470 9.47 -20.44 -11.27
C ASP A 470 10.77 -21.17 -11.66
N PRO A 471 10.78 -22.11 -12.63
CA PRO A 471 12.01 -22.79 -13.03
C PRO A 471 13.11 -21.83 -13.52
N ILE A 472 12.74 -20.65 -14.02
CA ILE A 472 13.67 -19.59 -14.41
C ILE A 472 14.05 -18.75 -13.20
N LEU A 473 13.08 -18.36 -12.36
CA LEU A 473 13.33 -17.58 -11.14
C LEU A 473 14.30 -18.27 -10.18
N TYR A 474 14.20 -19.59 -10.03
CA TYR A 474 15.12 -20.36 -9.18
C TYR A 474 16.54 -20.46 -9.72
N THR A 475 16.78 -20.06 -10.98
CA THR A 475 18.15 -19.90 -11.49
C THR A 475 18.79 -18.57 -11.07
N LEU A 476 17.98 -17.63 -10.59
CA LEU A 476 18.41 -16.28 -10.18
C LEU A 476 18.66 -16.17 -8.67
N VAL A 477 18.21 -17.15 -7.87
CA VAL A 477 18.46 -17.21 -6.43
C VAL A 477 19.58 -18.20 -6.12
N HIS A 478 20.21 -18.05 -4.97
CA HIS A 478 21.26 -18.96 -4.54
C HIS A 478 20.77 -20.41 -4.53
N PRO A 479 21.55 -21.38 -5.05
CA PRO A 479 21.09 -22.77 -5.15
C PRO A 479 20.58 -23.34 -3.82
N SER A 480 21.16 -22.94 -2.67
CA SER A 480 20.73 -23.41 -1.34
C SER A 480 19.23 -23.28 -1.09
N ARG A 481 18.56 -22.31 -1.71
CA ARG A 481 17.12 -22.04 -1.55
C ARG A 481 16.23 -23.17 -2.06
N GLN A 482 16.71 -24.04 -2.95
CA GLN A 482 15.91 -25.19 -3.41
C GLN A 482 15.81 -26.32 -2.38
N TRP A 483 16.67 -26.34 -1.35
CA TRP A 483 16.64 -27.32 -0.27
C TRP A 483 15.95 -26.81 1.00
N ASN A 484 15.72 -25.50 1.12
CA ASN A 484 15.02 -24.94 2.26
C ASN A 484 13.49 -25.17 2.10
N PRO A 485 12.84 -25.93 3.01
CA PRO A 485 11.40 -26.20 2.96
C PRO A 485 10.52 -24.94 2.98
N MET A 486 11.04 -23.84 3.53
CA MET A 486 10.34 -22.55 3.60
C MET A 486 10.36 -21.78 2.27
N THR A 487 11.13 -22.25 1.29
CA THR A 487 11.40 -21.53 0.04
C THR A 487 11.29 -22.46 -1.16
N LEU A 488 10.50 -23.53 -1.07
CA LEU A 488 10.31 -24.48 -2.18
C LEU A 488 9.51 -23.84 -3.34
N PRO A 489 9.85 -24.16 -4.60
CA PRO A 489 9.13 -23.61 -5.75
C PRO A 489 7.64 -23.97 -5.75
N LEU A 490 6.79 -23.00 -6.08
CA LEU A 490 5.34 -23.17 -6.16
C LEU A 490 4.97 -24.28 -7.16
N HIS A 491 5.65 -24.33 -8.32
CA HIS A 491 5.41 -25.36 -9.33
C HIS A 491 5.81 -26.79 -8.90
N LEU A 492 6.53 -26.95 -7.79
CA LEU A 492 6.93 -28.25 -7.24
C LEU A 492 6.19 -28.63 -5.97
N ASP A 493 5.83 -27.67 -5.11
CA ASP A 493 5.38 -27.96 -3.75
C ASP A 493 3.94 -27.55 -3.43
N ALA A 494 3.30 -26.71 -4.27
CA ALA A 494 1.87 -26.44 -4.10
C ALA A 494 1.05 -27.74 -4.10
N ILE A 495 -0.07 -27.77 -3.36
CA ILE A 495 -0.99 -28.92 -3.34
C ILE A 495 -1.39 -29.33 -4.76
N ILE A 496 -1.63 -28.36 -5.64
CA ILE A 496 -1.93 -28.63 -7.05
C ILE A 496 -0.74 -29.19 -7.83
N ALA A 497 0.49 -28.81 -7.48
CA ALA A 497 1.70 -29.31 -8.10
C ALA A 497 1.93 -30.81 -7.78
N LYS A 498 1.58 -31.22 -6.56
CA LYS A 498 1.67 -32.58 -6.04
C LYS A 498 0.43 -33.44 -6.30
N ALA A 499 -0.65 -32.87 -6.83
CA ALA A 499 -1.91 -33.58 -6.96
C ALA A 499 -1.81 -34.81 -7.88
N ASP A 500 -2.31 -35.95 -7.37
CA ASP A 500 -2.62 -37.13 -8.16
C ASP A 500 -4.01 -37.02 -8.80
N GLY A 501 -4.28 -37.82 -9.85
CA GLY A 501 -5.60 -37.84 -10.49
C GLY A 501 -6.00 -36.52 -11.15
N LEU A 502 -5.02 -35.77 -11.66
CA LEU A 502 -5.27 -34.53 -12.42
C LEU A 502 -6.21 -34.81 -13.59
N PRO A 503 -7.10 -33.85 -13.94
CA PRO A 503 -7.96 -34.00 -15.11
C PRO A 503 -7.09 -34.19 -16.35
N ASP A 504 -7.44 -35.17 -17.18
CA ASP A 504 -6.80 -35.33 -18.48
C ASP A 504 -7.36 -34.26 -19.42
N TYR A 505 -6.74 -33.07 -19.38
CA TYR A 505 -7.03 -32.03 -20.34
C TYR A 505 -6.62 -32.54 -21.73
N THR A 506 -7.61 -33.03 -22.47
CA THR A 506 -7.51 -33.34 -23.89
C THR A 506 -8.31 -32.27 -24.63
N ALA A 507 -7.81 -31.79 -25.77
CA ALA A 507 -8.55 -30.85 -26.62
C ALA A 507 -9.93 -31.40 -27.06
N ALA A 508 -10.18 -32.69 -26.84
CA ALA A 508 -11.41 -33.45 -27.10
C ALA A 508 -12.52 -33.29 -26.03
N PHE A 509 -12.54 -32.20 -25.26
CA PHE A 509 -13.83 -31.63 -24.82
C PHE A 509 -14.47 -30.98 -26.04
N ASP A 510 -14.82 -31.79 -27.04
CA ASP A 510 -15.40 -31.31 -28.30
C ASP A 510 -16.67 -30.52 -28.00
N PHE A 511 -16.61 -29.22 -28.28
CA PHE A 511 -17.72 -28.27 -28.15
C PHE A 511 -18.84 -28.51 -29.19
N GLU A 512 -18.85 -29.64 -29.89
CA GLU A 512 -19.82 -29.90 -30.96
C GLU A 512 -21.25 -30.19 -30.46
N ASP A 513 -21.48 -30.34 -29.15
CA ASP A 513 -22.81 -30.70 -28.62
C ASP A 513 -23.33 -29.73 -27.52
N ALA A 514 -22.61 -28.64 -27.25
CA ALA A 514 -23.00 -27.66 -26.21
C ALA A 514 -24.29 -26.90 -26.58
N ASP A 515 -24.49 -26.59 -27.86
CA ASP A 515 -25.71 -25.89 -28.30
C ASP A 515 -26.96 -26.79 -28.21
N ASN A 516 -26.82 -28.10 -28.46
CA ASN A 516 -27.96 -29.05 -28.49
C ASN A 516 -28.37 -29.63 -27.12
N LYS A 517 -27.49 -29.59 -26.11
CA LYS A 517 -27.77 -30.08 -24.74
C LYS A 517 -27.80 -28.97 -23.67
N SER A 518 -27.70 -27.71 -24.10
CA SER A 518 -27.61 -26.49 -23.29
C SER A 518 -28.72 -26.26 -22.25
N GLN A 519 -29.85 -26.96 -22.34
CA GLN A 519 -31.00 -26.73 -21.45
C GLN A 519 -31.05 -27.62 -20.20
N ASP A 520 -30.34 -28.76 -20.14
CA ASP A 520 -30.60 -29.78 -19.10
C ASP A 520 -29.47 -29.99 -18.07
N ASN A 521 -28.28 -29.38 -18.20
CA ASN A 521 -27.19 -29.56 -17.23
C ASN A 521 -26.34 -28.29 -16.95
N PRO A 522 -26.65 -27.52 -15.89
CA PRO A 522 -25.91 -26.31 -15.51
C PRO A 522 -24.41 -26.50 -15.26
N LEU A 523 -23.99 -27.69 -14.78
CA LEU A 523 -22.58 -27.98 -14.50
C LEU A 523 -21.74 -28.04 -15.77
N GLN A 524 -22.29 -28.54 -16.88
CA GLN A 524 -21.58 -28.59 -18.17
C GLN A 524 -21.35 -27.19 -18.74
N VAL A 525 -22.33 -26.29 -18.61
CA VAL A 525 -22.21 -24.90 -19.07
C VAL A 525 -21.13 -24.14 -18.29
N VAL A 526 -21.06 -24.34 -16.97
CA VAL A 526 -20.02 -23.73 -16.12
C VAL A 526 -18.64 -24.25 -16.50
N MET A 527 -18.49 -25.57 -16.67
CA MET A 527 -17.21 -26.17 -17.08
C MET A 527 -16.77 -25.71 -18.48
N ALA A 528 -17.69 -25.62 -19.44
CA ALA A 528 -17.43 -25.08 -20.76
C ALA A 528 -16.91 -23.63 -20.71
N LYS A 529 -17.51 -22.77 -19.89
CA LYS A 529 -17.05 -21.37 -19.70
C LYS A 529 -15.68 -21.28 -19.04
N VAL A 530 -15.39 -22.13 -18.05
CA VAL A 530 -14.08 -22.21 -17.40
C VAL A 530 -13.00 -22.60 -18.41
N LEU A 531 -13.28 -23.61 -19.25
CA LEU A 531 -12.33 -24.07 -20.28
C LEU A 531 -12.09 -22.98 -21.34
N LEU A 532 -13.14 -22.29 -21.79
CA LEU A 532 -12.98 -21.16 -22.72
C LEU A 532 -12.14 -20.02 -22.11
N ASP A 533 -12.34 -19.68 -20.84
CA ASP A 533 -11.54 -18.65 -20.17
C ASP A 533 -10.08 -19.09 -19.99
N LEU A 534 -9.85 -20.37 -19.66
CA LEU A 534 -8.51 -20.96 -19.60
C LEU A 534 -7.83 -20.87 -20.97
N GLU A 535 -8.47 -21.34 -22.04
CA GLU A 535 -7.90 -21.37 -23.40
C GLU A 535 -7.69 -19.98 -23.99
N ALA A 536 -8.52 -19.00 -23.61
CA ALA A 536 -8.35 -17.61 -24.01
C ALA A 536 -7.10 -16.95 -23.39
N ASN A 537 -6.59 -17.49 -22.27
CA ASN A 537 -5.46 -16.91 -21.53
C ASN A 537 -4.21 -17.81 -21.55
N VAL A 538 -4.34 -19.12 -21.73
CA VAL A 538 -3.26 -20.09 -21.56
C VAL A 538 -3.05 -20.92 -22.83
N PRO A 539 -1.82 -20.98 -23.37
CA PRO A 539 -1.49 -21.78 -24.56
C PRO A 539 -1.39 -23.27 -24.23
N MET A 540 -2.52 -23.89 -23.90
CA MET A 540 -2.57 -25.25 -23.35
C MET A 540 -1.86 -26.29 -24.22
N ASN A 541 -1.88 -26.11 -25.55
CA ASN A 541 -1.26 -27.03 -26.51
C ASN A 541 0.28 -27.02 -26.47
N ASP A 542 0.89 -25.92 -25.99
CA ASP A 542 2.33 -25.75 -25.94
C ASP A 542 2.93 -26.21 -24.60
N LEU A 543 2.09 -26.56 -23.62
CA LEU A 543 2.53 -26.92 -22.26
C LEU A 543 2.70 -28.44 -22.08
N PRO A 544 3.52 -28.92 -21.13
CA PRO A 544 3.60 -30.33 -20.76
C PRO A 544 2.27 -30.88 -20.23
N ARG A 545 1.93 -32.15 -20.52
CA ARG A 545 0.64 -32.78 -20.13
C ARG A 545 0.31 -32.63 -18.64
N LYS A 546 1.30 -32.82 -17.76
CA LYS A 546 1.09 -32.65 -16.31
C LYS A 546 0.67 -31.22 -15.96
N LEU A 547 1.36 -30.22 -16.53
CA LEU A 547 1.05 -28.82 -16.31
C LEU A 547 -0.33 -28.43 -16.84
N ARG A 548 -0.76 -28.99 -17.98
CA ARG A 548 -2.13 -28.80 -18.49
C ARG A 548 -3.18 -29.24 -17.47
N GLY A 549 -3.04 -30.43 -16.88
CA GLY A 549 -3.96 -30.92 -15.85
C GLY A 549 -3.96 -30.06 -14.59
N GLN A 550 -2.78 -29.57 -14.17
CA GLN A 550 -2.64 -28.65 -13.03
C GLN A 550 -3.36 -27.32 -13.29
N LEU A 551 -3.13 -26.70 -14.44
CA LEU A 551 -3.77 -25.43 -14.79
C LEU A 551 -5.27 -25.58 -15.01
N ALA A 552 -5.73 -26.67 -15.62
CA ALA A 552 -7.17 -26.96 -15.73
C ALA A 552 -7.84 -27.03 -14.34
N LYS A 553 -7.21 -27.71 -13.37
CA LYS A 553 -7.70 -27.79 -11.99
C LYS A 553 -7.65 -26.42 -11.29
N LEU A 554 -6.60 -25.63 -11.50
CA LEU A 554 -6.44 -24.30 -10.90
C LEU A 554 -7.49 -23.32 -11.41
N TRP A 555 -7.72 -23.31 -12.72
CA TRP A 555 -8.67 -22.42 -13.37
C TRP A 555 -10.13 -22.80 -13.12
N ALA A 556 -10.39 -24.07 -12.76
CA ALA A 556 -11.70 -24.54 -12.32
C ALA A 556 -12.12 -24.06 -10.91
N THR A 557 -11.22 -23.42 -10.15
CA THR A 557 -11.58 -22.85 -8.84
C THR A 557 -12.58 -21.70 -8.99
N ASP A 558 -13.60 -21.65 -8.14
CA ASP A 558 -14.70 -20.67 -8.21
C ASP A 558 -14.68 -19.66 -7.05
N SER A 559 -13.76 -19.84 -6.11
CA SER A 559 -13.63 -19.01 -4.91
C SER A 559 -12.16 -18.83 -4.51
N LEU A 560 -11.89 -17.72 -3.81
CA LEU A 560 -10.56 -17.45 -3.25
C LEU A 560 -10.11 -18.58 -2.32
N SER A 561 -10.98 -19.07 -1.44
CA SER A 561 -10.63 -20.13 -0.48
C SER A 561 -10.14 -21.41 -1.18
N VAL A 562 -10.82 -21.84 -2.25
CA VAL A 562 -10.40 -23.03 -2.99
C VAL A 562 -9.10 -22.76 -3.75
N LEU A 563 -8.94 -21.58 -4.34
CA LEU A 563 -7.70 -21.17 -5.00
C LEU A 563 -6.51 -21.21 -4.02
N LEU A 564 -6.63 -20.57 -2.86
CA LEU A 564 -5.60 -20.55 -1.81
C LEU A 564 -5.28 -21.96 -1.33
N SER A 565 -6.28 -22.82 -1.14
CA SER A 565 -6.06 -24.22 -0.78
C SER A 565 -5.29 -25.01 -1.84
N GLN A 566 -5.47 -24.72 -3.14
CA GLN A 566 -4.69 -25.37 -4.20
C GLN A 566 -3.25 -24.87 -4.29
N LEU A 567 -3.03 -23.59 -3.94
CA LEU A 567 -1.72 -22.92 -4.00
C LEU A 567 -0.90 -23.08 -2.71
N ALA A 568 -1.55 -23.44 -1.59
CA ALA A 568 -0.86 -23.71 -0.34
C ALA A 568 0.18 -24.82 -0.54
N PRO A 569 1.37 -24.68 0.08
CA PRO A 569 2.38 -25.71 0.01
C PRO A 569 1.90 -26.97 0.74
N PHE A 570 2.34 -28.13 0.26
CA PHE A 570 1.84 -29.42 0.71
C PHE A 570 2.12 -29.71 2.20
N ARG A 571 3.15 -29.07 2.77
CA ARG A 571 3.67 -29.37 4.12
C ARG A 571 3.39 -28.29 5.18
N GLY A 572 2.41 -27.43 4.96
CA GLY A 572 2.02 -26.41 5.96
C GLY A 572 3.05 -25.30 6.20
N CYS A 573 4.11 -25.22 5.41
CA CYS A 573 5.04 -24.08 5.37
C CYS A 573 4.47 -22.91 4.54
N LYS A 574 5.25 -21.84 4.27
CA LYS A 574 4.84 -20.76 3.35
C LYS A 574 5.31 -20.98 1.90
N GLY A 575 6.40 -21.72 1.69
CA GLY A 575 6.99 -21.96 0.36
C GLY A 575 7.63 -20.71 -0.26
N GLY A 576 8.20 -20.83 -1.46
CA GLY A 576 8.87 -19.71 -2.16
C GLY A 576 7.92 -18.61 -2.62
N THR A 577 6.63 -18.92 -2.78
CA THR A 577 5.59 -17.91 -3.03
C THR A 577 4.35 -18.27 -2.23
N ALA A 578 3.87 -17.31 -1.43
CA ALA A 578 2.70 -17.47 -0.57
C ALA A 578 1.59 -16.50 -0.96
N PHE A 579 0.36 -17.02 -0.98
CA PHE A 579 -0.88 -16.26 -1.21
C PHE A 579 -1.69 -16.10 0.09
N GLY A 580 -1.14 -16.52 1.23
CA GLY A 580 -1.85 -16.64 2.51
C GLY A 580 -2.26 -15.31 3.15
N THR A 581 -1.69 -14.19 2.71
CA THR A 581 -2.05 -12.84 3.20
C THR A 581 -3.23 -12.22 2.44
N LEU A 582 -3.83 -12.95 1.50
CA LEU A 582 -5.00 -12.50 0.73
C LEU A 582 -6.31 -12.78 1.47
N GLY A 583 -7.21 -11.80 1.48
CA GLY A 583 -8.52 -11.87 2.13
C GLY A 583 -9.59 -11.11 1.36
N TRP A 584 -10.86 -11.47 1.60
CA TRP A 584 -11.99 -10.77 1.00
C TRP A 584 -12.17 -9.37 1.59
N ASP A 585 -12.46 -8.40 0.74
CA ASP A 585 -12.88 -7.08 1.19
C ASP A 585 -14.40 -6.98 1.29
N PHE A 586 -14.91 -7.01 2.52
CA PHE A 586 -16.34 -6.88 2.79
C PHE A 586 -16.80 -5.43 2.97
N SER A 587 -15.90 -4.44 2.88
CA SER A 587 -16.22 -3.02 3.14
C SER A 587 -17.16 -2.38 2.11
N LYS A 588 -17.36 -3.00 0.94
CA LYS A 588 -18.33 -2.54 -0.07
C LYS A 588 -19.20 -3.72 -0.53
N PRO A 589 -20.54 -3.62 -0.50
CA PRO A 589 -21.44 -4.61 -1.08
C PRO A 589 -21.39 -4.51 -2.62
N SER A 590 -20.30 -5.02 -3.21
CA SER A 590 -20.11 -5.15 -4.64
C SER A 590 -20.57 -6.54 -5.09
N ASN A 591 -21.23 -6.62 -6.26
CA ASN A 591 -21.51 -7.88 -6.94
C ASN A 591 -20.23 -8.58 -7.47
N ASP A 592 -19.08 -7.92 -7.38
CA ASP A 592 -17.74 -8.48 -7.63
C ASP A 592 -16.89 -8.34 -6.35
N PRO A 593 -16.70 -9.42 -5.58
CA PRO A 593 -15.93 -9.33 -4.35
C PRO A 593 -14.45 -9.11 -4.71
N ARG A 594 -13.87 -7.99 -4.24
CA ARG A 594 -12.46 -7.66 -4.47
C ARG A 594 -11.60 -8.29 -3.38
N ILE A 595 -10.38 -8.67 -3.74
CA ILE A 595 -9.46 -9.40 -2.86
C ILE A 595 -8.34 -8.45 -2.42
N LYS A 596 -8.27 -8.17 -1.11
CA LYS A 596 -7.23 -7.38 -0.45
C LYS A 596 -6.06 -8.27 -0.04
N GLY A 597 -4.93 -7.66 0.26
CA GLY A 597 -3.71 -8.34 0.75
C GLY A 597 -2.59 -8.33 -0.27
N THR A 598 -1.61 -9.20 -0.06
CA THR A 598 -0.39 -9.24 -0.86
C THR A 598 -0.07 -10.66 -1.35
N ILE A 599 0.77 -10.76 -2.37
CA ILE A 599 1.44 -11.99 -2.75
C ILE A 599 2.86 -11.87 -2.23
N GLU A 600 3.27 -12.82 -1.40
CA GLU A 600 4.55 -12.84 -0.70
C GLU A 600 5.54 -13.73 -1.46
N PHE A 601 6.73 -13.22 -1.77
CA PHE A 601 7.80 -13.92 -2.47
C PHE A 601 8.99 -14.11 -1.53
N ARG A 602 9.34 -15.36 -1.23
CA ARG A 602 10.37 -15.74 -0.23
C ARG A 602 11.62 -16.38 -0.85
N MET A 603 11.73 -16.36 -2.17
CA MET A 603 12.74 -17.17 -2.90
C MET A 603 14.18 -16.67 -2.69
N LEU A 604 14.39 -15.34 -2.66
CA LEU A 604 15.73 -14.75 -2.67
C LEU A 604 16.43 -14.96 -1.32
N GLU A 605 17.70 -15.31 -1.37
CA GLU A 605 18.57 -15.35 -0.19
C GLU A 605 18.65 -13.98 0.50
N GLY A 606 18.98 -14.01 1.80
CA GLY A 606 19.17 -12.79 2.59
C GLY A 606 20.18 -11.87 1.92
N THR A 607 19.82 -10.60 1.80
CA THR A 607 20.66 -9.58 1.19
C THR A 607 20.35 -8.21 1.77
N LEU A 608 21.39 -7.39 1.94
CA LEU A 608 21.30 -5.95 2.20
C LEU A 608 22.04 -5.18 1.09
N ASP A 609 22.03 -5.75 -0.13
CA ASP A 609 22.48 -5.09 -1.36
C ASP A 609 21.29 -4.39 -2.03
N PRO A 610 21.26 -3.04 -2.01
CA PRO A 610 20.13 -2.30 -2.54
C PRO A 610 19.97 -2.44 -4.07
N VAL A 611 21.05 -2.75 -4.81
CA VAL A 611 20.97 -2.97 -6.26
C VAL A 611 20.23 -4.28 -6.56
N LEU A 612 20.59 -5.36 -5.86
CA LEU A 612 19.91 -6.64 -5.97
C LEU A 612 18.45 -6.56 -5.51
N ILE A 613 18.19 -5.90 -4.38
CA ILE A 613 16.82 -5.68 -3.86
C ILE A 613 15.98 -4.95 -4.92
N THR A 614 16.51 -3.87 -5.51
CA THR A 614 15.79 -3.09 -6.53
C THR A 614 15.46 -3.93 -7.76
N HIS A 615 16.45 -4.64 -8.32
CA HIS A 615 16.22 -5.49 -9.49
C HIS A 615 15.20 -6.60 -9.20
N TRP A 616 15.29 -7.24 -8.02
CA TRP A 616 14.40 -8.32 -7.62
C TRP A 616 12.97 -7.83 -7.42
N THR A 617 12.78 -6.74 -6.68
CA THR A 617 11.46 -6.13 -6.46
C THR A 617 10.81 -5.70 -7.78
N LYS A 618 11.56 -5.07 -8.71
CA LYS A 618 11.05 -4.70 -10.04
C LYS A 618 10.63 -5.93 -10.86
N LEU A 619 11.39 -7.02 -10.79
CA LEU A 619 11.04 -8.28 -11.46
C LEU A 619 9.70 -8.82 -10.95
N LEU A 620 9.52 -8.87 -9.63
CA LEU A 620 8.30 -9.39 -9.00
C LEU A 620 7.08 -8.49 -9.23
N LEU A 621 7.25 -7.17 -9.14
CA LEU A 621 6.22 -6.19 -9.49
C LEU A 621 5.71 -6.41 -10.92
N LYS A 622 6.62 -6.60 -11.89
CA LYS A 622 6.23 -6.86 -13.28
C LYS A 622 5.54 -8.19 -13.48
N ILE A 623 5.91 -9.25 -12.74
CA ILE A 623 5.18 -10.53 -12.79
C ILE A 623 3.73 -10.34 -12.34
N VAL A 624 3.51 -9.65 -11.22
CA VAL A 624 2.16 -9.38 -10.71
C VAL A 624 1.37 -8.48 -11.66
N GLU A 625 1.98 -7.40 -12.14
CA GLU A 625 1.39 -6.48 -13.12
C GLU A 625 0.94 -7.20 -14.39
N ARG A 626 1.78 -8.06 -14.99
CA ARG A 626 1.40 -8.80 -16.20
C ARG A 626 0.30 -9.82 -15.95
N GLY A 627 0.29 -10.43 -14.76
CA GLY A 627 -0.78 -11.34 -14.35
C GLY A 627 -2.13 -10.62 -14.18
N ASP A 628 -2.11 -9.41 -13.64
CA ASP A 628 -3.31 -8.64 -13.28
C ASP A 628 -3.84 -7.73 -14.42
N ALA A 629 -2.99 -6.90 -15.01
CA ALA A 629 -3.41 -5.83 -15.93
C ALA A 629 -3.44 -6.22 -17.41
N ALA A 630 -2.68 -7.23 -17.85
CA ALA A 630 -2.60 -7.55 -19.28
C ALA A 630 -3.97 -8.01 -19.83
N THR A 631 -4.25 -7.73 -21.09
CA THR A 631 -5.41 -8.32 -21.77
C THR A 631 -5.21 -9.84 -21.95
N SER A 632 -6.29 -10.60 -22.16
CA SER A 632 -6.16 -12.05 -22.39
C SER A 632 -5.25 -12.39 -23.57
N LYS A 633 -5.27 -11.58 -24.64
CA LYS A 633 -4.37 -11.75 -25.79
C LYS A 633 -2.91 -11.53 -25.43
N GLU A 634 -2.61 -10.45 -24.71
CA GLU A 634 -1.23 -10.15 -24.28
C GLU A 634 -0.71 -11.22 -23.32
N TYR A 635 -1.55 -11.62 -22.36
CA TYR A 635 -1.20 -12.64 -21.39
C TYR A 635 -0.98 -14.01 -22.03
N PHE A 636 -1.84 -14.42 -22.97
CA PHE A 636 -1.63 -15.61 -23.78
C PHE A 636 -0.28 -15.55 -24.51
N GLN A 637 0.06 -14.41 -25.11
CA GLN A 637 1.33 -14.24 -25.81
C GLN A 637 2.53 -14.31 -24.87
N ILE A 638 2.43 -13.77 -23.65
CA ILE A 638 3.45 -13.89 -22.61
C ILE A 638 3.68 -15.38 -22.30
N LEU A 639 2.63 -16.12 -21.98
CA LEU A 639 2.76 -17.54 -21.66
C LEU A 639 3.24 -18.37 -22.86
N ALA A 640 2.81 -18.06 -24.07
CA ALA A 640 3.24 -18.75 -25.28
C ALA A 640 4.74 -18.53 -25.53
N THR A 641 5.21 -17.30 -25.30
CA THR A 641 6.65 -17.00 -25.31
C THR A 641 7.39 -17.85 -24.28
N LEU A 642 6.92 -17.95 -23.03
CA LEU A 642 7.59 -18.74 -21.99
C LEU A 642 7.54 -20.25 -22.24
N ALA A 643 6.48 -20.76 -22.86
CA ALA A 643 6.29 -22.17 -23.15
C ALA A 643 7.23 -22.71 -24.24
N GLN A 644 7.74 -21.85 -25.13
CA GLN A 644 8.66 -22.27 -26.19
C GLN A 644 9.91 -22.95 -25.63
N GLU A 645 10.23 -24.12 -26.18
CA GLU A 645 11.44 -24.85 -25.83
C GLU A 645 12.69 -24.05 -26.18
N ARG A 646 13.55 -23.84 -25.18
CA ARG A 646 14.84 -23.14 -25.32
C ARG A 646 15.96 -23.97 -24.71
N LYS A 647 17.10 -23.95 -25.37
CA LYS A 647 18.25 -24.80 -25.04
C LYS A 647 19.02 -24.31 -23.82
N SER A 648 19.24 -23.01 -23.70
CA SER A 648 20.01 -22.42 -22.59
C SER A 648 19.11 -21.78 -21.53
N ALA A 649 19.59 -21.71 -20.29
CA ALA A 649 18.91 -20.95 -19.23
C ALA A 649 18.92 -19.44 -19.53
N GLU A 650 19.96 -18.95 -20.20
CA GLU A 650 20.08 -17.53 -20.56
C GLU A 650 19.04 -17.12 -21.62
N ASP A 651 18.76 -17.97 -22.61
CA ASP A 651 17.67 -17.72 -23.57
C ASP A 651 16.29 -17.71 -22.88
N LYS A 652 16.09 -18.59 -21.88
CA LYS A 652 14.85 -18.63 -21.09
C LYS A 652 14.70 -17.36 -20.25
N LEU A 653 15.78 -16.91 -19.61
CA LEU A 653 15.84 -15.66 -18.86
C LEU A 653 15.54 -14.46 -19.76
N ALA A 654 16.18 -14.36 -20.93
CA ALA A 654 15.94 -13.30 -21.89
C ALA A 654 14.48 -13.28 -22.37
N ALA A 655 13.88 -14.45 -22.60
CA ALA A 655 12.47 -14.57 -22.95
C ALA A 655 11.53 -14.11 -21.82
N LEU A 656 11.85 -14.46 -20.56
CA LEU A 656 11.10 -13.99 -19.40
C LEU A 656 11.17 -12.47 -19.26
N LEU A 657 12.37 -11.91 -19.25
CA LEU A 657 12.56 -10.47 -19.11
C LEU A 657 11.92 -9.71 -20.27
N GLY A 658 12.04 -10.19 -21.52
CA GLY A 658 11.35 -9.60 -22.67
C GLY A 658 9.82 -9.66 -22.56
N ALA A 659 9.27 -10.79 -22.10
CA ALA A 659 7.82 -10.90 -21.89
C ALA A 659 7.29 -9.99 -20.78
N LEU A 660 8.14 -9.62 -19.81
CA LEU A 660 7.82 -8.68 -18.73
C LEU A 660 8.07 -7.21 -19.13
N GLY A 661 8.86 -6.96 -20.17
CA GLY A 661 9.32 -5.60 -20.56
C GLY A 661 10.51 -5.10 -19.71
N LEU A 662 11.39 -6.02 -19.31
CA LEU A 662 12.57 -5.81 -18.46
C LEU A 662 13.87 -6.16 -19.19
N GLU A 663 13.94 -6.00 -20.51
CA GLU A 663 15.11 -6.36 -21.32
C GLU A 663 16.39 -5.66 -20.85
N LYS A 664 16.26 -4.42 -20.34
CA LYS A 664 17.38 -3.66 -19.77
C LYS A 664 18.00 -4.31 -18.54
N HIS A 665 17.27 -5.18 -17.84
CA HIS A 665 17.75 -5.89 -16.64
C HIS A 665 18.55 -7.14 -16.99
N LEU A 666 18.53 -7.59 -18.26
CA LEU A 666 19.19 -8.83 -18.68
C LEU A 666 20.68 -8.86 -18.35
N PRO A 667 21.50 -7.82 -18.58
CA PRO A 667 22.92 -7.86 -18.27
C PRO A 667 23.22 -8.10 -16.78
N PHE A 668 22.36 -7.60 -15.88
CA PHE A 668 22.47 -7.85 -14.45
C PHE A 668 22.12 -9.31 -14.13
N TRP A 669 20.94 -9.76 -14.56
CA TRP A 669 20.47 -11.10 -14.25
C TRP A 669 21.29 -12.21 -14.90
N SER A 670 21.86 -11.99 -16.08
CA SER A 670 22.80 -12.93 -16.72
C SER A 670 24.03 -13.18 -15.85
N LYS A 671 24.56 -12.16 -15.17
CA LYS A 671 25.71 -12.33 -14.27
C LYS A 671 25.34 -13.17 -13.04
N ILE A 672 24.16 -12.91 -12.47
CA ILE A 672 23.65 -13.68 -11.32
C ILE A 672 23.40 -15.14 -11.72
N LEU A 673 22.75 -15.37 -12.87
CA LEU A 673 22.53 -16.70 -13.44
C LEU A 673 23.87 -17.46 -13.59
N GLN A 674 24.87 -16.84 -14.20
CA GLN A 674 26.18 -17.48 -14.41
C GLN A 674 26.88 -17.80 -13.08
N LYS A 675 26.81 -16.90 -12.09
CA LYS A 675 27.31 -17.14 -10.74
C LYS A 675 26.63 -18.36 -10.10
N ASN A 676 25.30 -18.41 -10.12
CA ASN A 676 24.54 -19.49 -9.47
C ASN A 676 24.72 -20.83 -10.20
N GLN A 677 24.83 -20.82 -11.53
CA GLN A 677 25.14 -22.02 -12.31
C GLN A 677 26.54 -22.58 -12.01
N ALA A 678 27.53 -21.71 -11.80
CA ALA A 678 28.87 -22.14 -11.42
C ALA A 678 28.85 -22.86 -10.06
N ILE A 679 28.12 -22.32 -9.09
CA ILE A 679 27.93 -22.94 -7.77
C ILE A 679 27.22 -24.29 -7.91
N ASP A 680 26.12 -24.37 -8.66
CA ASP A 680 25.34 -25.61 -8.84
C ASP A 680 26.13 -26.72 -9.57
N PHE A 681 27.05 -26.34 -10.47
CA PHE A 681 27.94 -27.27 -11.16
C PHE A 681 28.96 -27.92 -10.21
N GLU A 682 29.45 -27.18 -9.21
CA GLU A 682 30.43 -27.67 -8.24
C GLU A 682 29.82 -28.65 -7.21
N LEU A 683 28.50 -28.77 -7.16
CA LEU A 683 27.81 -29.67 -6.25
C LEU A 683 27.94 -31.14 -6.65
N GLU A 684 28.27 -31.98 -5.67
CA GLU A 684 28.37 -33.42 -5.83
C GLU A 684 27.00 -34.06 -6.10
N ASP A 685 26.98 -35.07 -6.95
CA ASP A 685 25.80 -35.90 -7.18
C ASP A 685 25.88 -37.16 -6.30
N ASN A 686 24.74 -37.56 -5.72
CA ASN A 686 24.62 -38.85 -5.06
C ASN A 686 24.56 -40.00 -6.07
N GLU A 687 24.52 -41.24 -5.57
CA GLU A 687 24.44 -42.45 -6.40
C GLU A 687 23.22 -42.51 -7.34
N TYR A 688 22.22 -41.64 -7.12
CA TYR A 688 21.00 -41.52 -7.95
C TYR A 688 21.04 -40.31 -8.90
N GLY A 689 22.19 -39.64 -9.04
CA GLY A 689 22.34 -38.45 -9.89
C GLY A 689 21.58 -37.22 -9.35
N ARG A 690 21.31 -37.16 -8.04
CA ARG A 690 20.72 -35.98 -7.40
C ARG A 690 21.79 -35.21 -6.66
N LYS A 691 21.76 -33.88 -6.80
CA LYS A 691 22.63 -32.97 -6.07
C LYS A 691 22.52 -33.18 -4.56
N ILE A 692 23.69 -33.36 -3.93
CA ILE A 692 23.87 -33.45 -2.48
C ILE A 692 23.97 -32.03 -1.95
N MET A 693 23.21 -31.72 -0.90
CA MET A 693 23.34 -30.44 -0.20
C MET A 693 24.71 -30.40 0.51
N PRO A 694 25.55 -29.39 0.23
CA PRO A 694 26.82 -29.20 0.94
C PRO A 694 26.63 -29.12 2.44
N GLU A 695 27.58 -29.67 3.18
CA GLU A 695 27.58 -29.62 4.63
C GLU A 695 27.54 -28.19 5.19
N ASP A 696 28.18 -27.26 4.50
CA ASP A 696 28.24 -25.86 4.90
C ASP A 696 26.94 -25.08 4.62
N TRP A 697 25.96 -25.70 3.94
CA TRP A 697 24.62 -25.11 3.73
C TRP A 697 23.58 -25.64 4.71
N GLU A 698 23.93 -26.62 5.54
CA GLU A 698 23.08 -27.11 6.61
C GLU A 698 23.37 -26.32 7.89
N LEU A 699 22.34 -25.69 8.48
CA LEU A 699 22.52 -24.95 9.72
C LEU A 699 22.94 -25.90 10.87
N PRO A 700 23.90 -25.50 11.73
CA PRO A 700 24.41 -26.36 12.80
C PRO A 700 23.35 -26.87 13.79
N ILE A 701 22.23 -26.16 13.92
CA ILE A 701 21.10 -26.52 14.78
C ILE A 701 20.37 -27.79 14.30
N TYR A 702 20.44 -28.11 13.00
CA TYR A 702 19.78 -29.27 12.41
C TYR A 702 20.68 -30.50 12.31
N ARG A 703 21.98 -30.34 12.56
CA ARG A 703 22.94 -31.44 12.46
C ARG A 703 23.04 -32.24 13.75
N GLN A 704 23.07 -33.56 13.60
CA GLN A 704 23.48 -34.48 14.67
C GLN A 704 24.95 -34.32 15.03
N LYS A 705 25.25 -34.08 16.30
CA LYS A 705 26.61 -33.74 16.73
C LYS A 705 27.32 -34.96 17.31
N GLU A 706 28.38 -35.43 16.65
CA GLU A 706 29.43 -36.23 17.27
C GLU A 706 30.56 -35.29 17.74
N GLY A 707 30.95 -35.34 19.02
CA GLY A 707 32.06 -34.53 19.56
C GLY A 707 31.67 -33.18 20.18
N ASN A 708 32.59 -32.21 20.21
CA ASN A 708 32.36 -30.90 20.85
C ASN A 708 31.57 -29.96 19.93
N GLY A 709 30.24 -29.99 20.08
CA GLY A 709 29.31 -29.21 19.26
C GLY A 709 29.60 -27.70 19.17
N GLN A 710 30.13 -27.08 20.23
CA GLN A 710 30.44 -25.64 20.24
C GLN A 710 31.60 -25.28 19.30
N VAL A 711 32.61 -26.14 19.19
CA VAL A 711 33.77 -25.91 18.30
C VAL A 711 33.34 -26.03 16.84
N PHE A 712 32.47 -27.00 16.54
CA PHE A 712 31.90 -27.16 15.21
C PHE A 712 31.04 -25.96 14.82
N GLU A 713 30.07 -25.58 15.66
CA GLU A 713 29.20 -24.41 15.43
C GLU A 713 30.02 -23.16 15.16
N ARG A 714 31.01 -22.89 16.02
CA ARG A 714 31.92 -21.77 15.84
C ARG A 714 32.62 -21.79 14.49
N SER A 715 33.21 -22.93 14.13
CA SER A 715 33.91 -23.08 12.86
C SER A 715 32.98 -22.99 11.65
N TRP A 716 31.70 -23.33 11.81
CA TRP A 716 30.69 -23.19 10.77
C TRP A 716 30.32 -21.72 10.59
N TYR A 717 30.02 -21.00 11.68
CA TYR A 717 29.66 -19.58 11.62
C TYR A 717 30.83 -18.72 11.11
N GLU A 718 32.06 -18.98 11.56
CA GLU A 718 33.27 -18.28 11.06
C GLU A 718 33.48 -18.47 9.54
N ARG A 719 32.93 -19.52 8.93
CA ARG A 719 33.03 -19.79 7.48
C ARG A 719 31.84 -19.30 6.66
N ASN A 720 30.64 -19.33 7.24
CA ASN A 720 29.38 -19.12 6.51
C ASN A 720 28.68 -17.80 6.82
N VAL A 721 29.10 -17.08 7.86
CA VAL A 721 28.52 -15.79 8.22
C VAL A 721 29.36 -14.68 7.58
N VAL A 722 28.72 -13.88 6.73
CA VAL A 722 29.41 -12.80 6.01
C VAL A 722 29.05 -11.45 6.63
N ARG A 723 30.08 -10.71 7.05
CA ARG A 723 29.92 -9.31 7.46
C ARG A 723 29.74 -8.42 6.23
N LEU A 724 28.78 -7.50 6.32
CA LEU A 724 28.57 -6.50 5.29
C LEU A 724 29.34 -5.19 5.61
N PRO A 725 30.03 -4.59 4.62
CA PRO A 725 30.67 -3.29 4.78
C PRO A 725 29.63 -2.15 4.76
N LYS A 726 30.04 -0.90 4.98
CA LYS A 726 29.17 0.26 4.72
C LYS A 726 28.79 0.33 3.23
N LEU A 727 27.71 1.03 2.91
CA LEU A 727 27.35 1.33 1.52
C LEU A 727 28.22 2.47 0.99
N ASP A 728 28.57 2.38 -0.29
CA ASP A 728 29.25 3.45 -1.00
C ASP A 728 28.29 4.61 -1.30
N ASP A 729 28.82 5.83 -1.45
CA ASP A 729 28.02 7.03 -1.66
C ASP A 729 27.31 7.06 -3.03
N ASP A 730 27.85 6.35 -4.03
CA ASP A 730 27.35 6.33 -5.43
C ASP A 730 26.25 5.29 -5.68
N VAL A 731 25.91 4.47 -4.69
CA VAL A 731 24.91 3.40 -4.80
C VAL A 731 23.55 3.92 -5.30
N TRP A 732 23.18 5.15 -4.93
CA TRP A 732 21.95 5.76 -5.39
C TRP A 732 21.93 6.06 -6.89
N ASP A 733 23.08 6.42 -7.47
CA ASP A 733 23.18 6.67 -8.90
C ASP A 733 23.04 5.35 -9.70
N GLN A 734 23.59 4.25 -9.18
CA GLN A 734 23.40 2.92 -9.77
C GLN A 734 21.93 2.50 -9.77
N ILE A 735 21.20 2.81 -8.70
CA ILE A 735 19.76 2.48 -8.58
C ILE A 735 18.91 3.37 -9.47
N ARG A 736 19.25 4.65 -9.60
CA ARG A 736 18.52 5.58 -10.49
C ARG A 736 18.52 5.13 -11.94
N ASP A 737 19.57 4.46 -12.40
CA ASP A 737 19.63 3.90 -13.76
C ASP A 737 18.72 2.66 -13.95
N ILE A 738 18.30 2.01 -12.86
CA ILE A 738 17.39 0.85 -12.87
C ILE A 738 15.91 1.30 -12.92
N LEU A 739 15.58 2.38 -12.22
CA LEU A 739 14.22 2.90 -12.05
C LEU A 739 13.73 3.66 -13.29
#